data_AF-A0A268U1T0-F1
#
_entry.id   AF-A0A268U1T0-F1
#
_cell.length_a   1.000
_cell.length_b   1.000
_cell.length_c   1.000
_cell.angle_alpha   90.00
_cell.angle_beta   90.00
_cell.angle_gamma   90.00
#
_symmetry.space_group_name_H-M   'P 1'
#
loop_
_entity.id
_entity.type
_entity.pdbx_description
1 polymer ?
#
loop_
_entity_poly.entity_id
_entity_poly.type
_entity_poly.pdbx_seq_one_letter_code
_entity_poly.pdbx_strand_id
1 'polypeptide(L)'
;MMKDNPKLPYSVKDFPKTLPTLKYFNTQEPKNIKAFIGWDGLVVLDESIDLLDALKMYAKQYQLYAQSCGRCTPGKYGGRVLYEMLNKIQNSPEASVDDLAKLKEICNLMHKTAKCEIGKTTPKPILQALDTHIDVFTRNISKNKQKLNKSNIIKYKTPKEEEDFKLEGEASDGSQVYYKANTFAKEIQSHNINPDMHDAFNVLERFKLAVHSHSHNQTYISKITAPCTDMCPSHVDIPGYIEGVRDKRFLDSLSATRGSMPLAQVCGRVCPHPCEHACRRAILDEPISIMELKRVGASYEMEYNTPYMHPNFIEAQEDLKNKKVCVVGAGPGGLSASYYMALQGIKVDVYEALPVLGGAVATGVPNYRMPIVAYNHDIDMLKTLGVTFHTNYPITKENFLDIESKYDATVLAVGTRLSKKLGCINEDFSLEGYLPAIKFMDHVNLAEKFGLESIPDLTGKNVVCIGGGFTSMDVVRCCIRLNAKSVIMLYRRDEATIIKNTSSEEYHEAVEEGVKFDFLSAVHEIVSENGKVRSLKVDKFELKKVEGSPKGELVPLEGGGYTLECDIVIPAVSQELDASFLDESFGIGLTKRHTIDADPHSFSTPRKGVFACGDCVSGPLTIVNAVGQGRRVANVVKRYLLDGQISLSDDEKMEDLLKDVGVYDSSREVIGWMKGDKRAHSDKLEPSFRAKNFEEVNFGLDRKDAIKEAQRCMRCYYISMCVV
;
A
#
# COMPACT_ATOMS: atom_id res chain seq x y z
N MET A 1 1.33 14.81 -29.80
CA MET A 1 2.63 15.07 -30.44
C MET A 1 3.28 16.26 -29.75
N MET A 2 4.14 16.05 -28.75
CA MET A 2 5.03 17.08 -28.21
C MET A 2 6.42 16.46 -28.15
N LYS A 3 7.21 16.65 -29.22
CA LYS A 3 8.61 16.22 -29.30
C LYS A 3 9.50 17.36 -28.78
N ASP A 4 10.42 17.02 -27.89
CA ASP A 4 11.68 17.69 -27.57
C ASP A 4 11.63 19.24 -27.51
N ASN A 5 11.17 19.81 -26.39
CA ASN A 5 11.33 21.23 -26.09
C ASN A 5 12.69 21.45 -25.37
N PRO A 6 13.68 22.14 -26.00
CA PRO A 6 15.03 22.31 -25.46
C PRO A 6 15.12 23.23 -24.22
N LYS A 7 14.00 23.84 -23.77
CA LYS A 7 13.95 24.65 -22.55
C LYS A 7 13.53 23.87 -21.31
N LEU A 8 13.11 22.61 -21.46
CA LEU A 8 12.73 21.77 -20.34
C LEU A 8 13.93 20.91 -19.90
N PRO A 9 14.28 20.89 -18.60
CA PRO A 9 15.52 20.28 -18.10
C PRO A 9 15.54 18.75 -18.11
N TYR A 10 14.45 18.12 -18.56
CA TYR A 10 14.35 16.69 -18.85
C TYR A 10 13.66 16.54 -20.21
N SER A 11 14.15 15.62 -21.05
CA SER A 11 13.38 15.21 -22.22
C SER A 11 12.15 14.44 -21.72
N VAL A 12 11.00 14.56 -22.40
CA VAL A 12 9.85 13.66 -22.20
C VAL A 12 10.27 12.18 -22.32
N LYS A 13 11.46 11.90 -22.91
CA LYS A 13 12.09 10.58 -23.02
C LYS A 13 12.72 10.06 -21.72
N ASP A 14 13.09 10.92 -20.76
CA ASP A 14 13.72 10.54 -19.49
C ASP A 14 12.68 10.21 -18.39
N PHE A 15 11.42 10.59 -18.64
CA PHE A 15 10.25 10.16 -17.87
C PHE A 15 9.63 8.93 -18.56
N PRO A 16 8.82 8.10 -17.87
CA PRO A 16 7.92 7.17 -18.56
C PRO A 16 7.23 7.92 -19.71
N LYS A 17 7.28 7.35 -20.93
CA LYS A 17 7.09 7.98 -22.27
C LYS A 17 5.84 8.85 -22.46
N THR A 18 4.98 8.89 -21.47
CA THR A 18 3.90 9.84 -21.24
C THR A 18 3.77 9.89 -19.72
N LEU A 19 3.86 11.06 -19.08
CA LEU A 19 2.99 11.24 -17.90
C LEU A 19 1.62 10.75 -18.36
N PRO A 20 0.94 9.86 -17.62
CA PRO A 20 -0.43 9.54 -17.98
C PRO A 20 -1.11 10.89 -18.19
N THR A 21 -1.75 11.10 -19.34
CA THR A 21 -2.83 12.08 -19.35
C THR A 21 -3.74 11.56 -18.25
N LEU A 22 -3.61 12.10 -17.04
CA LEU A 22 -4.40 11.66 -15.91
C LEU A 22 -5.80 12.15 -16.23
N LYS A 23 -6.52 11.34 -17.00
CA LYS A 23 -7.96 11.45 -17.26
C LYS A 23 -8.78 11.38 -15.96
N TYR A 24 -8.10 11.21 -14.82
CA TYR A 24 -8.63 10.98 -13.48
C TYR A 24 -8.91 12.26 -12.69
N PHE A 25 -8.42 13.44 -13.09
CA PHE A 25 -8.91 14.70 -12.52
C PHE A 25 -10.24 15.10 -13.18
N ASN A 26 -11.24 14.24 -12.98
CA ASN A 26 -12.66 14.31 -13.34
C ASN A 26 -13.06 14.53 -14.82
N THR A 27 -14.16 13.86 -15.18
CA THR A 27 -14.78 13.82 -16.52
C THR A 27 -15.63 15.04 -16.86
N GLN A 28 -15.71 16.04 -15.96
CA GLN A 28 -16.41 17.30 -16.23
C GLN A 28 -15.46 18.46 -16.58
N GLU A 29 -14.21 18.45 -16.10
CA GLU A 29 -13.11 19.30 -16.58
C GLU A 29 -11.79 18.59 -16.29
N PRO A 30 -11.07 18.03 -17.29
CA PRO A 30 -9.79 17.39 -17.06
C PRO A 30 -8.79 18.44 -16.58
N LYS A 31 -8.48 18.46 -15.28
CA LYS A 31 -7.36 19.25 -14.80
C LYS A 31 -6.06 18.59 -15.27
N ASN A 32 -5.51 19.06 -16.38
CA ASN A 32 -4.19 18.64 -16.85
C ASN A 32 -3.16 19.01 -15.79
N ILE A 33 -2.31 18.06 -15.36
CA ILE A 33 -1.13 18.39 -14.56
C ILE A 33 -0.31 19.39 -15.36
N LYS A 34 -0.06 20.56 -14.77
CA LYS A 34 0.76 21.64 -15.33
C LYS A 34 2.21 21.55 -14.85
N ALA A 35 2.43 21.03 -13.65
CA ALA A 35 3.76 20.68 -13.16
C ALA A 35 3.71 19.57 -12.10
N PHE A 36 4.81 18.84 -12.00
CA PHE A 36 5.06 17.86 -10.95
C PHE A 36 6.35 18.21 -10.22
N ILE A 37 6.28 18.27 -8.88
CA ILE A 37 7.40 18.61 -7.99
C ILE A 37 7.59 17.45 -7.02
N GLY A 38 8.76 16.81 -7.04
CA GLY A 38 9.00 15.56 -6.31
C GLY A 38 10.40 15.46 -5.73
N TRP A 39 10.71 14.29 -5.16
CA TRP A 39 12.01 13.99 -4.53
C TRP A 39 13.19 13.93 -5.50
N ASP A 40 12.92 13.91 -6.80
CA ASP A 40 13.95 13.85 -7.84
C ASP A 40 14.02 15.10 -8.71
N GLY A 41 13.18 16.10 -8.43
CA GLY A 41 13.21 17.35 -9.15
C GLY A 41 11.84 17.91 -9.47
N LEU A 42 11.83 18.76 -10.49
CA LEU A 42 10.72 19.54 -11.00
C LEU A 42 10.55 19.24 -12.49
N VAL A 43 9.30 19.01 -12.89
CA VAL A 43 8.89 18.96 -14.29
C VAL A 43 7.79 20.01 -14.50
N VAL A 44 8.01 20.89 -15.48
CA VAL A 44 7.04 21.91 -15.90
C VAL A 44 6.50 21.49 -17.27
N LEU A 45 5.18 21.37 -17.38
CA LEU A 45 4.48 20.92 -18.59
C LEU A 45 3.74 22.07 -19.25
N ASP A 46 3.43 23.11 -18.48
CA ASP A 46 2.72 24.30 -18.92
C ASP A 46 3.46 25.55 -18.42
N GLU A 47 3.82 26.45 -19.33
CA GLU A 47 4.54 27.69 -19.02
C GLU A 47 3.68 28.74 -18.29
N SER A 48 2.36 28.53 -18.20
CA SER A 48 1.44 29.43 -17.49
C SER A 48 1.54 29.38 -15.96
N ILE A 49 2.27 28.43 -15.41
CA ILE A 49 2.40 28.29 -13.94
C ILE A 49 3.23 29.41 -13.32
N ASP A 50 2.84 29.85 -12.11
CA ASP A 50 3.77 30.58 -11.25
C ASP A 50 4.71 29.57 -10.57
N LEU A 51 5.89 29.41 -11.17
CA LEU A 51 6.90 28.48 -10.67
C LEU A 51 7.42 28.86 -9.27
N LEU A 52 7.53 30.16 -8.95
CA LEU A 52 7.97 30.58 -7.61
C LEU A 52 6.91 30.23 -6.57
N ASP A 53 5.64 30.44 -6.90
CA ASP A 53 4.54 30.07 -6.02
C ASP A 53 4.50 28.56 -5.80
N ALA A 54 4.69 27.76 -6.86
CA ALA A 54 4.74 26.31 -6.76
C ALA A 54 5.90 25.82 -5.86
N LEU A 55 7.12 26.35 -6.03
CA LEU A 55 8.26 26.01 -5.16
C LEU A 55 8.01 26.44 -3.71
N LYS A 56 7.37 27.60 -3.50
CA LYS A 56 7.00 28.10 -2.18
C LYS A 56 5.97 27.18 -1.50
N MET A 57 4.93 26.75 -2.22
CA MET A 57 3.94 25.79 -1.71
C MET A 57 4.56 24.42 -1.41
N TYR A 58 5.49 23.95 -2.24
CA TYR A 58 6.24 22.73 -1.98
C TYR A 58 7.08 22.84 -0.69
N ALA A 59 7.76 23.97 -0.47
CA ALA A 59 8.51 24.22 0.77
C ALA A 59 7.59 24.33 2.00
N LYS A 60 6.42 24.98 1.87
CA LYS A 60 5.38 25.03 2.92
C LYS A 60 4.94 23.62 3.31
N GLN A 61 4.66 22.79 2.32
CA GLN A 61 4.21 21.42 2.52
C GLN A 61 5.26 20.58 3.27
N TYR A 62 6.54 20.70 2.89
CA TYR A 62 7.62 20.07 3.66
C TYR A 62 7.69 20.61 5.09
N GLN A 63 7.51 21.91 5.31
CA GLN A 63 7.56 22.48 6.65
C GLN A 63 6.42 21.96 7.55
N LEU A 64 5.21 21.80 7.03
CA LEU A 64 4.09 21.21 7.77
C LEU A 64 4.43 19.79 8.25
N TYR A 65 5.02 18.99 7.36
CA TYR A 65 5.57 17.69 7.76
C TYR A 65 6.69 17.83 8.82
N ALA A 66 7.66 18.72 8.58
CA ALA A 66 8.86 18.84 9.40
C ALA A 66 8.62 19.33 10.83
N GLN A 67 7.60 20.19 11.04
CA GLN A 67 7.18 20.63 12.37
C GLN A 67 6.81 19.45 13.27
N SER A 68 6.18 18.42 12.70
CA SER A 68 5.75 17.22 13.44
C SER A 68 6.90 16.25 13.78
N CYS A 69 8.03 16.34 13.07
CA CYS A 69 9.14 15.40 13.16
C CYS A 69 10.19 15.78 14.21
N GLY A 70 10.64 17.05 14.21
CA GLY A 70 11.55 17.60 15.22
C GLY A 70 12.98 17.03 15.35
N ARG A 71 13.41 16.09 14.49
CA ARG A 71 14.64 15.28 14.74
C ARG A 71 15.99 15.90 14.37
N CYS A 72 16.02 16.89 13.48
CA CYS A 72 17.25 17.58 13.12
C CYS A 72 16.96 19.03 12.77
N THR A 73 17.88 19.93 13.10
CA THR A 73 17.72 21.38 12.86
C THR A 73 17.55 21.71 11.38
N PRO A 74 18.37 21.17 10.44
CA PRO A 74 18.17 21.41 9.01
C PRO A 74 16.79 20.95 8.53
N GLY A 75 16.30 19.84 9.10
CA GLY A 75 14.99 19.33 8.78
C GLY A 75 13.86 20.21 9.32
N LYS A 76 13.89 20.50 10.62
CA LYS A 76 12.84 21.18 11.38
C LYS A 76 12.60 22.63 10.95
N TYR A 77 13.67 23.35 10.65
CA TYR A 77 13.62 24.78 10.30
C TYR A 77 13.87 25.04 8.82
N GLY A 78 14.53 24.13 8.11
CA GLY A 78 14.91 24.33 6.71
C GLY A 78 13.72 24.62 5.81
N GLY A 79 12.59 23.92 5.98
CA GLY A 79 11.38 24.17 5.20
C GLY A 79 10.85 25.59 5.34
N ARG A 80 10.80 26.09 6.58
CA ARG A 80 10.39 27.45 6.90
C ARG A 80 11.33 28.47 6.27
N VAL A 81 12.64 28.26 6.38
CA VAL A 81 13.64 29.15 5.78
C VAL A 81 13.48 29.18 4.26
N LEU A 82 13.35 28.02 3.61
CA LEU A 82 13.10 27.92 2.17
C LEU A 82 11.83 28.68 1.76
N TYR A 83 10.72 28.45 2.48
CA TYR A 83 9.45 29.14 2.25
C TYR A 83 9.59 30.67 2.40
N GLU A 84 10.18 31.15 3.48
CA GLU A 84 10.33 32.58 3.76
C GLU A 84 11.21 33.27 2.71
N MET A 85 12.27 32.61 2.26
CA MET A 85 13.15 33.13 1.21
C MET A 85 12.47 33.16 -0.15
N LEU A 86 11.77 32.08 -0.54
CA LEU A 86 10.99 32.05 -1.79
C LEU A 86 9.89 33.13 -1.77
N ASN A 87 9.22 33.30 -0.63
CA ASN A 87 8.22 34.35 -0.46
C ASN A 87 8.85 35.76 -0.57
N LYS A 88 10.03 35.98 0.02
CA LYS A 88 10.78 37.24 -0.14
C LYS A 88 11.10 37.50 -1.60
N ILE A 89 11.62 36.51 -2.33
CA ILE A 89 11.99 36.63 -3.74
C ILE A 89 10.77 36.96 -4.61
N GLN A 90 9.62 36.34 -4.33
CA GLN A 90 8.39 36.54 -5.10
C GLN A 90 7.75 37.91 -4.81
N ASN A 91 7.74 38.37 -3.56
CA ASN A 91 6.86 39.47 -3.13
C ASN A 91 7.56 40.72 -2.59
N SER A 92 8.84 40.65 -2.19
CA SER A 92 9.51 41.77 -1.54
C SER A 92 10.32 42.63 -2.53
N PRO A 93 10.23 43.98 -2.44
CA PRO A 93 11.11 44.88 -3.18
C PRO A 93 12.56 44.86 -2.66
N GLU A 94 12.79 44.36 -1.44
CA GLU A 94 14.12 44.19 -0.85
C GLU A 94 14.83 42.91 -1.32
N ALA A 95 14.18 42.08 -2.14
CA ALA A 95 14.80 40.91 -2.72
C ALA A 95 15.98 41.30 -3.63
N SER A 96 17.06 40.53 -3.54
CA SER A 96 18.31 40.78 -4.23
C SER A 96 18.86 39.50 -4.87
N VAL A 97 19.86 39.64 -5.75
CA VAL A 97 20.55 38.49 -6.35
C VAL A 97 21.28 37.67 -5.27
N ASP A 98 21.74 38.31 -4.20
CA ASP A 98 22.39 37.65 -3.07
C ASP A 98 21.45 36.70 -2.32
N ASP A 99 20.14 36.98 -2.32
CA ASP A 99 19.15 36.07 -1.74
C ASP A 99 19.06 34.75 -2.52
N LEU A 100 19.36 34.75 -3.83
CA LEU A 100 19.41 33.53 -4.65
C LEU A 100 20.64 32.67 -4.29
N ALA A 101 21.79 33.31 -4.06
CA ALA A 101 23.00 32.63 -3.60
C ALA A 101 22.78 31.98 -2.23
N LYS A 102 22.18 32.73 -1.29
CA LYS A 102 21.81 32.20 0.04
C LYS A 102 20.81 31.06 -0.04
N LEU A 103 19.81 31.15 -0.94
CA LEU A 103 18.83 30.08 -1.13
C LEU A 103 19.52 28.80 -1.60
N LYS A 104 20.43 28.91 -2.57
CA LYS A 104 21.24 27.79 -3.06
C LYS A 104 22.13 27.20 -1.95
N GLU A 105 22.73 28.04 -1.12
CA GLU A 105 23.53 27.60 0.03
C GLU A 105 22.71 26.79 1.04
N ILE A 106 21.54 27.30 1.44
CA ILE A 106 20.64 26.62 2.39
C ILE A 106 20.13 25.30 1.80
N CYS A 107 19.77 25.27 0.52
CA CYS A 107 19.39 24.06 -0.17
C CYS A 107 20.50 23.00 -0.11
N ASN A 108 21.75 23.38 -0.40
CA ASN A 108 22.90 22.49 -0.33
C ASN A 108 23.19 22.01 1.09
N LEU A 109 23.07 22.89 2.09
CA LEU A 109 23.23 22.53 3.49
C LEU A 109 22.20 21.50 3.91
N MET A 110 20.92 21.72 3.61
CA MET A 110 19.84 20.77 3.89
C MET A 110 20.09 19.43 3.19
N HIS A 111 20.46 19.45 1.91
CA HIS A 111 20.73 18.25 1.12
C HIS A 111 21.84 17.39 1.74
N LYS A 112 22.90 18.01 2.26
CA LYS A 112 24.06 17.31 2.84
C LYS A 112 23.86 16.88 4.29
N THR A 113 23.10 17.64 5.08
CA THR A 113 23.11 17.51 6.55
C THR A 113 21.80 17.03 7.17
N ALA A 114 20.70 16.97 6.42
CA ALA A 114 19.46 16.39 6.93
C ALA A 114 19.62 14.90 7.27
N LYS A 115 18.99 14.45 8.37
CA LYS A 115 19.10 13.07 8.86
C LYS A 115 18.18 12.06 8.16
N CYS A 116 17.23 12.51 7.35
CA CYS A 116 16.26 11.66 6.65
C CYS A 116 16.19 12.02 5.18
N GLU A 117 15.67 11.10 4.35
CA GLU A 117 15.61 11.32 2.90
C GLU A 117 14.74 12.52 2.54
N ILE A 118 13.54 12.66 3.09
CA ILE A 118 12.66 13.79 2.75
C ILE A 118 13.37 15.14 2.93
N GLY A 119 14.12 15.33 4.02
CA GLY A 119 14.88 16.55 4.26
C GLY A 119 16.04 16.75 3.29
N LYS A 120 16.66 15.66 2.81
CA LYS A 120 17.70 15.72 1.77
C LYS A 120 17.12 15.97 0.38
N THR A 121 15.90 15.53 0.10
CA THR A 121 15.30 15.60 -1.23
C THR A 121 14.49 16.85 -1.48
N THR A 122 13.88 17.43 -0.45
CA THR A 122 13.10 18.67 -0.58
C THR A 122 13.86 19.82 -1.25
N PRO A 123 15.18 20.01 -1.03
CA PRO A 123 15.92 21.06 -1.74
C PRO A 123 16.09 20.82 -3.25
N LYS A 124 16.00 19.58 -3.75
CA LYS A 124 16.36 19.23 -5.13
C LYS A 124 15.56 20.00 -6.19
N PRO A 125 14.21 20.10 -6.12
CA PRO A 125 13.45 20.85 -7.12
C PRO A 125 13.80 22.35 -7.13
N ILE A 126 14.12 22.92 -5.96
CA ILE A 126 14.52 24.32 -5.84
C ILE A 126 15.91 24.53 -6.45
N LEU A 127 16.87 23.64 -6.19
CA LEU A 127 18.19 23.67 -6.81
C LEU A 127 18.09 23.56 -8.33
N GLN A 128 17.31 22.60 -8.83
CA GLN A 128 17.09 22.43 -10.26
C GLN A 128 16.46 23.69 -10.87
N ALA A 129 15.45 24.29 -10.24
CA ALA A 129 14.83 25.52 -10.73
C ALA A 129 15.81 26.71 -10.73
N LEU A 130 16.69 26.82 -9.74
CA LEU A 130 17.75 27.83 -9.71
C LEU A 130 18.77 27.63 -10.84
N ASP A 131 19.06 26.38 -11.22
CA ASP A 131 20.03 26.08 -12.27
C ASP A 131 19.43 26.23 -13.68
N THR A 132 18.13 25.98 -13.84
CA THR A 132 17.48 25.85 -15.16
C THR A 132 16.52 27.00 -15.49
N HIS A 133 15.98 27.68 -14.48
CA HIS A 133 14.95 28.74 -14.62
C HIS A 133 15.31 30.00 -13.81
N ILE A 134 16.61 30.32 -13.68
CA ILE A 134 17.10 31.49 -12.93
C ILE A 134 16.52 32.83 -13.44
N ASP A 135 16.10 32.87 -14.70
CA ASP A 135 15.43 34.00 -15.33
C ASP A 135 14.08 34.31 -14.65
N VAL A 136 13.35 33.30 -14.19
CA VAL A 136 12.08 33.48 -13.44
C VAL A 136 12.33 34.22 -12.12
N PHE A 137 13.39 33.84 -11.39
CA PHE A 137 13.76 34.45 -10.11
C PHE A 137 14.21 35.91 -10.31
N THR A 138 15.12 36.14 -11.25
CA THR A 138 15.69 37.48 -11.53
C THR A 138 14.66 38.45 -12.11
N ARG A 139 13.72 37.98 -12.95
CA ARG A 139 12.60 38.79 -13.44
C ARG A 139 11.69 39.24 -12.31
N ASN A 140 11.36 38.36 -11.34
CA ASN A 140 10.50 38.73 -10.22
C ASN A 140 11.16 39.77 -9.30
N ILE A 141 12.44 39.59 -8.97
CA ILE A 141 13.23 40.60 -8.23
C ILE A 141 13.18 41.96 -8.94
N SER A 142 13.38 41.97 -10.26
CA SER A 142 13.36 43.21 -11.06
C SER A 142 11.97 43.86 -11.07
N LYS A 143 10.91 43.07 -11.25
CA LYS A 143 9.52 43.54 -11.21
C LYS A 143 9.17 44.17 -9.86
N ASN A 144 9.60 43.59 -8.75
CA ASN A 144 9.31 44.10 -7.41
C ASN A 144 10.03 45.44 -7.14
N LYS A 145 11.29 45.58 -7.59
CA LYS A 145 12.00 46.87 -7.55
C LYS A 145 11.32 47.95 -8.39
N GLN A 146 10.81 47.59 -9.57
CA GLN A 146 10.06 48.52 -10.43
C GLN A 146 8.72 48.94 -9.81
N LYS A 147 8.02 48.04 -9.11
CA LYS A 147 6.80 48.38 -8.36
C LYS A 147 7.09 49.42 -7.27
N LEU A 148 8.19 49.26 -6.52
CA LEU A 148 8.63 50.24 -5.52
C LEU A 148 8.91 51.61 -6.15
N ASN A 149 9.62 51.61 -7.29
CA ASN A 149 9.92 52.84 -8.01
C ASN A 149 8.65 53.53 -8.56
N LYS A 150 7.60 52.78 -8.92
CA LYS A 150 6.30 53.33 -9.34
C LYS A 150 5.43 53.81 -8.17
N SER A 151 5.44 53.13 -7.02
CA SER A 151 4.72 53.58 -5.82
C SER A 151 5.33 54.84 -5.19
N ASN A 152 6.64 55.05 -5.39
CA ASN A 152 7.31 56.31 -5.02
C ASN A 152 7.01 57.47 -6.01
N ILE A 153 6.23 57.23 -7.08
CA ILE A 153 5.77 58.25 -8.04
C ILE A 153 4.27 58.58 -7.80
N ILE A 154 3.79 58.44 -6.56
CA ILE A 154 2.58 59.16 -6.13
C ILE A 154 3.05 60.47 -5.51
N LYS A 155 2.99 61.54 -6.31
CA LYS A 155 3.22 62.92 -5.83
C LYS A 155 2.23 63.21 -4.70
N TYR A 156 2.74 63.32 -3.48
CA TYR A 156 2.02 63.96 -2.39
C TYR A 156 1.63 65.38 -2.83
N LYS A 157 0.32 65.65 -2.95
CA LYS A 157 -0.20 67.00 -2.80
C LYS A 157 -0.17 67.31 -1.30
N THR A 158 0.59 68.32 -0.92
CA THR A 158 0.62 68.91 0.41
C THR A 158 -0.78 69.41 0.80
N PRO A 159 -1.33 68.97 1.95
CA PRO A 159 -2.35 69.73 2.65
C PRO A 159 -1.68 70.82 3.51
N LYS A 160 -2.39 71.93 3.66
CA LYS A 160 -2.01 73.14 4.41
C LYS A 160 -1.89 72.88 5.92
N GLU A 161 -1.11 73.76 6.54
CA GLU A 161 -0.89 74.00 7.98
C GLU A 161 -2.21 74.02 8.78
N GLU A 162 -2.23 73.37 9.96
CA GLU A 162 -2.15 73.97 11.31
C GLU A 162 -2.68 72.99 12.41
N GLU A 163 -2.11 73.15 13.62
CA GLU A 163 -2.54 72.69 14.97
C GLU A 163 -2.13 71.30 15.53
N ASP A 164 -1.07 71.37 16.35
CA ASP A 164 -0.88 70.84 17.72
C ASP A 164 -1.16 69.36 18.08
N PHE A 165 -0.12 68.63 18.50
CA PHE A 165 0.09 68.28 19.93
C PHE A 165 1.47 67.59 20.16
N LYS A 166 1.99 67.77 21.39
CA LYS A 166 3.37 67.66 21.88
C LYS A 166 4.05 66.28 21.82
N LEU A 167 5.38 66.34 21.71
CA LEU A 167 6.38 65.31 22.02
C LEU A 167 6.65 65.22 23.53
N GLU A 168 6.69 64.00 24.08
CA GLU A 168 7.50 63.66 25.25
C GLU A 168 8.17 62.30 25.04
N GLY A 169 9.48 62.21 25.32
CA GLY A 169 10.19 60.97 25.63
C GLY A 169 11.25 60.54 24.61
N GLU A 170 12.48 61.01 24.81
CA GLU A 170 13.70 60.48 24.19
C GLU A 170 13.99 59.02 24.58
N ALA A 171 14.66 58.34 23.65
CA ALA A 171 15.09 56.95 23.74
C ALA A 171 16.35 56.74 24.60
N SER A 172 16.34 55.66 25.37
CA SER A 172 17.49 54.84 25.77
C SER A 172 16.87 53.53 26.28
N ASP A 173 17.15 52.31 25.83
CA ASP A 173 18.32 51.72 25.22
C ASP A 173 17.94 50.38 24.50
N GLY A 174 18.82 49.85 23.65
CA GLY A 174 19.08 48.40 23.61
C GLY A 174 18.19 47.38 22.86
N SER A 175 17.21 47.74 22.02
CA SER A 175 16.43 46.69 21.30
C SER A 175 17.16 46.13 20.06
N GLN A 176 17.66 44.89 20.19
CA GLN A 176 18.03 44.04 19.07
C GLN A 176 16.81 43.81 18.15
N VAL A 177 17.05 43.89 16.84
CA VAL A 177 16.04 43.70 15.79
C VAL A 177 15.62 42.22 15.75
N TYR A 178 14.50 41.88 16.38
CA TYR A 178 13.79 40.62 16.15
C TYR A 178 12.99 40.72 14.84
N TYR A 179 13.33 39.88 13.85
CA TYR A 179 12.54 39.67 12.64
C TYR A 179 11.11 39.24 13.02
N LYS A 180 10.10 39.97 12.52
CA LYS A 180 8.67 39.69 12.73
C LYS A 180 8.29 38.29 12.26
N ALA A 181 8.14 37.37 13.21
CA ALA A 181 7.78 35.96 13.03
C ALA A 181 6.33 35.68 12.55
N ASN A 182 5.58 36.67 12.05
CA ASN A 182 4.11 36.62 12.04
C ASN A 182 3.43 36.27 10.69
N THR A 183 4.14 36.19 9.56
CA THR A 183 3.47 35.92 8.26
C THR A 183 3.15 34.43 8.07
N PHE A 184 4.13 33.55 8.33
CA PHE A 184 3.97 32.10 8.19
C PHE A 184 2.97 31.51 9.19
N ALA A 185 2.98 31.99 10.45
CA ALA A 185 2.06 31.53 11.49
C ALA A 185 0.60 31.88 11.16
N LYS A 186 0.35 33.08 10.61
CA LYS A 186 -0.99 33.52 10.17
C LYS A 186 -1.50 32.71 8.98
N GLU A 187 -0.63 32.33 8.03
CA GLU A 187 -1.01 31.47 6.90
C GLU A 187 -1.27 30.01 7.26
N ILE A 188 -0.70 29.50 8.36
CA ILE A 188 -1.03 28.17 8.89
C ILE A 188 -2.37 28.23 9.64
N GLN A 189 -2.59 29.27 10.46
CA GLN A 189 -3.85 29.45 11.20
C GLN A 189 -5.06 29.66 10.28
N SER A 190 -4.89 30.29 9.11
CA SER A 190 -5.98 30.50 8.15
C SER A 190 -6.45 29.22 7.43
N HIS A 191 -5.72 28.12 7.55
CA HIS A 191 -6.07 26.83 6.93
C HIS A 191 -6.81 25.88 7.91
N ASN A 192 -7.45 26.41 8.96
CA ASN A 192 -8.18 25.62 9.97
C ASN A 192 -7.32 24.53 10.65
N ILE A 193 -6.00 24.71 10.70
CA ILE A 193 -5.11 23.85 11.47
C ILE A 193 -5.11 24.38 12.90
N ASN A 194 -5.82 23.68 13.79
CA ASN A 194 -5.97 24.04 15.19
C ASN A 194 -4.59 24.23 15.86
N PRO A 195 -4.26 25.44 16.38
CA PRO A 195 -2.99 25.70 17.04
C PRO A 195 -2.86 25.04 18.43
N ASP A 196 -3.96 24.55 19.02
CA ASP A 196 -3.97 23.84 20.31
C ASP A 196 -3.60 22.34 20.20
N MET A 197 -2.75 21.97 19.22
CA MET A 197 -2.06 20.67 19.17
C MET A 197 -0.92 20.58 20.20
N HIS A 198 -1.18 21.00 21.44
CA HIS A 198 -0.30 20.72 22.57
C HIS A 198 -0.50 19.29 23.12
N ASP A 199 -1.55 18.59 22.69
CA ASP A 199 -1.67 17.15 22.93
C ASP A 199 -0.76 16.36 22.00
N ALA A 200 0.14 15.63 22.67
CA ALA A 200 1.17 14.80 22.10
C ALA A 200 0.63 13.79 21.06
N PHE A 201 1.20 13.87 19.85
CA PHE A 201 1.52 12.72 19.01
C PHE A 201 0.36 11.81 18.57
N ASN A 202 -0.41 12.24 17.57
CA ASN A 202 -1.08 11.29 16.68
C ASN A 202 -0.21 11.12 15.42
N VAL A 203 0.44 9.96 15.26
CA VAL A 203 1.24 9.62 14.07
C VAL A 203 0.41 9.78 12.78
N LEU A 204 -0.91 9.56 12.87
CA LEU A 204 -1.87 9.71 11.78
C LEU A 204 -2.12 11.14 11.31
N GLU A 205 -2.14 12.12 12.21
CA GLU A 205 -2.34 13.55 11.84
C GLU A 205 -1.15 14.08 11.03
N ARG A 206 0.02 13.42 11.11
CA ARG A 206 1.22 13.76 10.31
C ARG A 206 1.02 13.49 8.81
N PHE A 207 0.10 12.60 8.44
CA PHE A 207 -0.15 12.17 7.05
C PHE A 207 -1.37 12.82 6.41
N LYS A 208 -2.27 13.41 7.21
CA LYS A 208 -3.44 14.17 6.69
C LYS A 208 -3.07 15.50 6.06
N LEU A 209 -1.79 15.86 6.04
CA LEU A 209 -1.27 17.07 5.41
C LEU A 209 -1.28 16.98 3.88
N ALA A 210 -2.27 16.37 3.22
CA ALA A 210 -2.50 16.70 1.82
C ALA A 210 -3.04 18.14 1.80
N VAL A 211 -2.16 19.12 1.57
CA VAL A 211 -2.60 20.51 1.51
C VAL A 211 -3.12 20.78 0.11
N HIS A 212 -4.44 20.93 0.03
CA HIS A 212 -5.10 21.64 -1.05
C HIS A 212 -4.96 23.13 -0.79
N SER A 213 -3.98 23.76 -1.42
CA SER A 213 -3.87 25.22 -1.44
C SER A 213 -4.32 25.77 -2.78
N HIS A 214 -4.95 26.94 -2.76
CA HIS A 214 -5.29 27.71 -3.94
C HIS A 214 -4.53 29.03 -3.88
N SER A 215 -3.78 29.33 -4.93
CA SER A 215 -3.02 30.57 -5.04
C SER A 215 -2.81 30.87 -6.52
N HIS A 216 -2.96 32.14 -6.92
CA HIS A 216 -2.75 32.60 -8.30
C HIS A 216 -3.46 31.76 -9.40
N ASN A 217 -4.71 31.33 -9.17
CA ASN A 217 -5.46 30.43 -10.08
C ASN A 217 -4.83 29.03 -10.30
N GLN A 218 -4.00 28.57 -9.37
CA GLN A 218 -3.40 27.24 -9.36
C GLN A 218 -3.93 26.45 -8.16
N THR A 219 -4.19 25.15 -8.35
CA THR A 219 -4.44 24.23 -7.24
C THR A 219 -3.20 23.38 -7.03
N TYR A 220 -2.79 23.20 -5.77
CA TYR A 220 -1.68 22.34 -5.40
C TYR A 220 -2.23 21.11 -4.69
N ILE A 221 -1.82 19.93 -5.15
CA ILE A 221 -2.22 18.64 -4.59
C ILE A 221 -0.94 17.94 -4.17
N SER A 222 -0.75 17.69 -2.88
CA SER A 222 0.46 17.08 -2.36
C SER A 222 0.20 15.75 -1.67
N LYS A 223 1.17 14.83 -1.78
CA LYS A 223 1.15 13.54 -1.08
C LYS A 223 2.52 13.20 -0.54
N ILE A 224 2.55 12.77 0.72
CA ILE A 224 3.72 12.18 1.35
C ILE A 224 3.66 10.67 1.11
N THR A 225 4.77 10.10 0.66
CA THR A 225 4.90 8.66 0.39
C THR A 225 6.28 8.18 0.81
N ALA A 226 6.52 6.88 0.72
CA ALA A 226 7.84 6.27 0.82
C ALA A 226 7.91 5.09 -0.16
N PRO A 227 9.09 4.67 -0.66
CA PRO A 227 9.20 3.52 -1.56
C PRO A 227 8.51 2.25 -1.05
N CYS A 228 8.62 1.97 0.25
CA CYS A 228 7.96 0.85 0.88
C CYS A 228 6.43 1.03 0.98
N THR A 229 5.96 2.24 1.28
CA THR A 229 4.52 2.59 1.34
C THR A 229 3.87 2.50 -0.03
N ASP A 230 4.51 3.03 -1.07
CA ASP A 230 4.04 2.96 -2.46
C ASP A 230 3.93 1.52 -2.97
N MET A 231 4.93 0.68 -2.63
CA MET A 231 4.94 -0.73 -2.98
C MET A 231 3.99 -1.61 -2.15
N CYS A 232 3.42 -1.07 -1.06
CA CYS A 232 2.37 -1.76 -0.32
C CYS A 232 1.03 -1.53 -1.01
N PRO A 233 0.29 -2.56 -1.44
CA PRO A 233 -1.02 -2.38 -2.09
C PRO A 233 -2.07 -1.66 -1.24
N SER A 234 -1.90 -1.67 0.09
CA SER A 234 -2.76 -0.96 1.04
C SER A 234 -2.27 0.47 1.35
N HIS A 235 -1.12 0.88 0.80
CA HIS A 235 -0.46 2.16 1.05
C HIS A 235 -0.28 2.48 2.54
N VAL A 236 0.07 1.46 3.32
CA VAL A 236 0.29 1.58 4.77
C VAL A 236 1.49 2.46 5.08
N ASP A 237 1.36 3.25 6.14
CA ASP A 237 2.42 4.11 6.65
C ASP A 237 3.51 3.30 7.35
N ILE A 238 4.38 2.71 6.53
CA ILE A 238 5.44 1.81 6.99
C ILE A 238 6.46 2.52 7.87
N PRO A 239 7.04 3.65 7.47
CA PRO A 239 8.01 4.27 8.35
C PRO A 239 7.35 4.77 9.63
N GLY A 240 6.07 5.17 9.63
CA GLY A 240 5.41 5.67 10.83
C GLY A 240 5.12 4.59 11.86
N TYR A 241 4.68 3.38 11.46
CA TYR A 241 4.56 2.31 12.44
C TYR A 241 5.92 1.82 12.93
N ILE A 242 6.93 1.78 12.07
CA ILE A 242 8.31 1.44 12.48
C ILE A 242 8.82 2.45 13.52
N GLU A 243 8.52 3.73 13.35
CA GLU A 243 8.83 4.75 14.36
C GLU A 243 8.12 4.49 15.69
N GLY A 244 6.85 4.07 15.65
CA GLY A 244 6.11 3.66 16.85
C GLY A 244 6.81 2.52 17.59
N VAL A 245 7.23 1.47 16.89
CA VAL A 245 8.02 0.36 17.49
C VAL A 245 9.32 0.88 18.10
N ARG A 246 10.08 1.65 17.32
CA ARG A 246 11.38 2.19 17.73
C ARG A 246 11.29 3.06 18.99
N ASP A 247 10.24 3.86 19.09
CA ASP A 247 9.98 4.78 20.21
C ASP A 247 9.22 4.10 21.36
N LYS A 248 9.00 2.77 21.29
CA LYS A 248 8.25 1.96 22.27
C LYS A 248 6.78 2.38 22.44
N ARG A 249 6.21 3.00 21.41
CA ARG A 249 4.81 3.40 21.32
C ARG A 249 4.07 2.42 20.41
N PHE A 250 3.87 1.21 20.92
CA PHE A 250 3.32 0.09 20.13
C PHE A 250 1.86 0.31 19.70
N LEU A 251 1.09 1.03 20.52
CA LEU A 251 -0.26 1.45 20.16
C LEU A 251 -0.26 2.48 19.02
N ASP A 252 0.64 3.47 19.04
CA ASP A 252 0.82 4.39 17.90
C ASP A 252 1.25 3.65 16.64
N SER A 253 2.11 2.64 16.79
CA SER A 253 2.50 1.75 15.68
C SER A 253 1.30 1.04 15.06
N LEU A 254 0.44 0.46 15.91
CA LEU A 254 -0.78 -0.19 15.45
C LEU A 254 -1.74 0.79 14.80
N SER A 255 -1.88 1.99 15.37
CA SER A 255 -2.72 3.07 14.85
C SER A 255 -2.29 3.50 13.45
N ALA A 256 -0.98 3.70 13.23
CA ALA A 256 -0.41 3.98 11.90
C ALA A 256 -0.64 2.82 10.90
N THR A 257 -0.59 1.57 11.38
CA THR A 257 -0.92 0.40 10.55
C THR A 257 -2.39 0.39 10.14
N ARG A 258 -3.31 0.53 11.11
CA ARG A 258 -4.76 0.50 10.89
C ARG A 258 -5.32 1.71 10.14
N GLY A 259 -4.53 2.76 9.96
CA GLY A 259 -4.89 3.88 9.09
C GLY A 259 -5.23 3.46 7.66
N SER A 260 -4.60 2.38 7.16
CA SER A 260 -4.92 1.83 5.85
C SER A 260 -4.95 0.29 5.76
N MET A 261 -4.67 -0.42 6.87
CA MET A 261 -4.64 -1.88 6.95
C MET A 261 -5.32 -2.38 8.24
N PRO A 262 -6.63 -2.72 8.23
CA PRO A 262 -7.34 -3.09 9.45
C PRO A 262 -6.96 -4.48 9.95
N LEU A 263 -6.60 -5.40 9.03
CA LEU A 263 -6.21 -6.77 9.34
C LEU A 263 -4.71 -6.84 9.70
N ALA A 264 -4.33 -6.19 10.79
CA ALA A 264 -2.94 -6.02 11.20
C ALA A 264 -2.32 -7.34 11.68
N GLN A 265 -3.06 -8.21 12.36
CA GLN A 265 -2.57 -9.52 12.78
C GLN A 265 -2.26 -10.41 11.58
N VAL A 266 -3.17 -10.41 10.60
CA VAL A 266 -3.01 -11.18 9.35
C VAL A 266 -1.82 -10.67 8.56
N CYS A 267 -1.79 -9.39 8.23
CA CYS A 267 -0.74 -8.83 7.40
C CYS A 267 0.62 -8.76 8.12
N GLY A 268 0.68 -8.93 9.44
CA GLY A 268 1.91 -9.08 10.22
C GLY A 268 2.48 -10.50 10.22
N ARG A 269 1.75 -11.50 9.74
CA ARG A 269 2.18 -12.92 9.75
C ARG A 269 2.35 -13.54 8.37
N VAL A 270 1.43 -13.23 7.45
CA VAL A 270 1.32 -13.95 6.17
C VAL A 270 1.53 -13.07 4.94
N CYS A 271 1.93 -11.82 5.14
CA CYS A 271 2.17 -10.90 4.04
C CYS A 271 3.46 -11.27 3.31
N PRO A 272 3.47 -11.35 1.96
CA PRO A 272 4.70 -11.59 1.19
C PRO A 272 5.59 -10.34 1.08
N HIS A 273 5.39 -9.36 1.98
CA HIS A 273 6.19 -8.17 2.19
C HIS A 273 6.80 -7.52 0.91
N PRO A 274 6.00 -7.17 -0.11
CA PRO A 274 6.53 -6.55 -1.34
C PRO A 274 7.24 -5.22 -1.08
N CYS A 275 6.89 -4.56 0.03
CA CYS A 275 7.52 -3.35 0.53
C CYS A 275 9.00 -3.54 0.91
N GLU A 276 9.46 -4.75 1.25
CA GLU A 276 10.86 -5.03 1.57
C GLU A 276 11.75 -5.02 0.33
N HIS A 277 11.22 -5.43 -0.83
CA HIS A 277 11.92 -5.32 -2.12
C HIS A 277 12.19 -3.86 -2.54
N ALA A 278 11.37 -2.94 -2.03
CA ALA A 278 11.45 -1.50 -2.25
C ALA A 278 12.22 -0.77 -1.14
N CYS A 279 12.75 -1.50 -0.16
CA CYS A 279 13.44 -0.90 0.95
C CYS A 279 14.80 -0.37 0.46
N ARG A 280 14.97 0.96 0.47
CA ARG A 280 16.26 1.59 0.11
C ARG A 280 17.44 1.11 0.96
N ARG A 281 17.16 0.53 2.13
CA ARG A 281 18.19 -0.05 2.98
C ARG A 281 18.91 -1.21 2.29
N ALA A 282 18.24 -1.95 1.40
CA ALA A 282 18.82 -3.01 0.59
C ALA A 282 19.92 -2.52 -0.39
N ILE A 283 19.99 -1.22 -0.69
CA ILE A 283 21.07 -0.61 -1.49
C ILE A 283 22.35 -0.47 -0.66
N LEU A 284 22.22 -0.38 0.68
CA LEU A 284 23.32 -0.18 1.61
C LEU A 284 23.76 -1.49 2.30
N ASP A 285 22.80 -2.21 2.86
CA ASP A 285 22.97 -3.51 3.50
C ASP A 285 21.74 -4.43 3.25
N GLU A 286 20.94 -4.74 4.27
CA GLU A 286 19.79 -5.64 4.17
C GLU A 286 18.49 -4.85 4.36
N PRO A 287 17.37 -5.24 3.72
CA PRO A 287 16.09 -4.59 3.97
C PRO A 287 15.70 -4.64 5.45
N ILE A 288 14.80 -3.73 5.83
CA ILE A 288 14.16 -3.78 7.15
C ILE A 288 13.22 -5.00 7.20
N SER A 289 13.12 -5.67 8.34
CA SER A 289 12.09 -6.69 8.62
C SER A 289 10.72 -6.04 8.83
N ILE A 290 10.19 -5.47 7.76
CA ILE A 290 8.98 -4.63 7.75
C ILE A 290 7.76 -5.45 8.21
N MET A 291 7.60 -6.68 7.73
CA MET A 291 6.47 -7.53 8.16
C MET A 291 6.52 -7.82 9.66
N GLU A 292 7.69 -8.18 10.16
CA GLU A 292 7.88 -8.52 11.58
C GLU A 292 7.63 -7.30 12.48
N LEU A 293 8.08 -6.12 12.08
CA LEU A 293 7.79 -4.88 12.82
C LEU A 293 6.30 -4.50 12.80
N LYS A 294 5.58 -4.80 11.71
CA LYS A 294 4.14 -4.58 11.61
C LYS A 294 3.38 -5.43 12.64
N ARG A 295 3.82 -6.66 12.87
CA ARG A 295 3.24 -7.60 13.85
C ARG A 295 3.29 -7.09 15.28
N VAL A 296 4.32 -6.32 15.65
CA VAL A 296 4.58 -5.88 17.04
C VAL A 296 3.39 -5.13 17.64
N GLY A 297 2.86 -4.12 16.95
CA GLY A 297 1.76 -3.32 17.45
C GLY A 297 0.48 -4.14 17.66
N ALA A 298 0.15 -5.00 16.69
CA ALA A 298 -1.03 -5.87 16.76
C ALA A 298 -0.89 -6.93 17.86
N SER A 299 0.29 -7.55 17.98
CA SER A 299 0.55 -8.56 19.01
C SER A 299 0.51 -7.94 20.41
N TYR A 300 1.00 -6.71 20.58
CA TYR A 300 0.91 -5.98 21.84
C TYR A 300 -0.55 -5.73 22.26
N GLU A 301 -1.42 -5.31 21.34
CA GLU A 301 -2.84 -5.12 21.66
C GLU A 301 -3.50 -6.43 22.13
N MET A 302 -3.21 -7.54 21.45
CA MET A 302 -3.76 -8.86 21.79
C MET A 302 -3.19 -9.42 23.10
N GLU A 303 -1.87 -9.33 23.32
CA GLU A 303 -1.18 -9.83 24.53
C GLU A 303 -1.67 -9.11 25.79
N TYR A 304 -1.88 -7.79 25.71
CA TYR A 304 -2.31 -6.97 26.83
C TYR A 304 -3.82 -6.72 26.90
N ASN A 305 -4.58 -7.30 25.97
CA ASN A 305 -6.03 -7.11 25.85
C ASN A 305 -6.44 -5.63 25.91
N THR A 306 -5.72 -4.78 25.17
CA THR A 306 -6.03 -3.34 25.14
C THR A 306 -7.29 -3.11 24.31
N PRO A 307 -8.11 -2.08 24.63
CA PRO A 307 -9.29 -1.75 23.83
C PRO A 307 -8.92 -1.53 22.36
N TYR A 308 -9.78 -1.98 21.45
CA TYR A 308 -9.59 -1.76 20.02
C TYR A 308 -9.48 -0.26 19.71
N MET A 309 -8.33 0.12 19.15
CA MET A 309 -8.15 1.47 18.66
C MET A 309 -8.57 1.54 17.19
N HIS A 310 -9.51 2.45 16.94
CA HIS A 310 -10.04 2.76 15.62
C HIS A 310 -9.49 4.10 15.16
N PRO A 311 -8.38 4.13 14.42
CA PRO A 311 -7.86 5.38 13.89
C PRO A 311 -8.89 6.02 12.96
N ASN A 312 -9.06 7.33 13.08
CA ASN A 312 -10.02 8.09 12.26
C ASN A 312 -11.47 7.63 12.44
N PHE A 313 -11.86 7.19 13.65
CA PHE A 313 -13.26 7.13 14.00
C PHE A 313 -13.82 8.56 13.95
N ILE A 314 -14.65 8.83 12.95
CA ILE A 314 -15.28 10.15 12.75
C ILE A 314 -16.73 9.98 13.12
N GLU A 315 -17.31 10.97 13.81
CA GLU A 315 -18.75 11.00 14.02
C GLU A 315 -19.45 10.87 12.66
N ALA A 316 -20.34 9.88 12.56
CA ALA A 316 -21.01 9.56 11.32
C ALA A 316 -21.67 10.82 10.75
N GLN A 317 -21.36 11.14 9.48
CA GLN A 317 -22.08 12.22 8.80
C GLN A 317 -23.57 11.86 8.78
N GLU A 318 -24.44 12.84 9.03
CA GLU A 318 -25.88 12.60 9.18
C GLU A 318 -26.47 11.86 7.96
N ASP A 319 -25.99 12.22 6.76
CA ASP A 319 -26.39 11.61 5.49
C ASP A 319 -25.97 10.12 5.35
N LEU A 320 -24.98 9.67 6.12
CA LEU A 320 -24.49 8.29 6.13
C LEU A 320 -25.13 7.41 7.22
N LYS A 321 -25.63 8.00 8.31
CA LYS A 321 -26.20 7.25 9.45
C LYS A 321 -27.35 6.32 9.07
N ASN A 322 -28.12 6.69 8.05
CA ASN A 322 -29.28 5.93 7.58
C ASN A 322 -28.96 4.98 6.41
N LYS A 323 -27.70 4.97 5.93
CA LYS A 323 -27.28 4.16 4.79
C LYS A 323 -26.93 2.74 5.20
N LYS A 324 -27.29 1.78 4.34
CA LYS A 324 -27.02 0.35 4.54
C LYS A 324 -26.28 -0.21 3.34
N VAL A 325 -25.22 -0.98 3.61
CA VAL A 325 -24.42 -1.65 2.58
C VAL A 325 -24.37 -3.15 2.83
N CYS A 326 -24.57 -3.92 1.76
CA CYS A 326 -24.34 -5.36 1.75
C CYS A 326 -22.91 -5.65 1.28
N VAL A 327 -22.21 -6.53 1.98
CA VAL A 327 -20.92 -7.08 1.54
C VAL A 327 -21.06 -8.58 1.37
N VAL A 328 -20.75 -9.08 0.17
CA VAL A 328 -20.82 -10.51 -0.15
C VAL A 328 -19.42 -11.11 -0.07
N GLY A 329 -19.19 -11.93 0.95
CA GLY A 329 -17.92 -12.57 1.27
C GLY A 329 -17.21 -11.90 2.45
N ALA A 330 -16.87 -12.68 3.47
CA ALA A 330 -16.14 -12.26 4.66
C ALA A 330 -14.65 -12.56 4.57
N GLY A 331 -14.07 -12.55 3.36
CA GLY A 331 -12.62 -12.61 3.14
C GLY A 331 -11.92 -11.26 3.41
N PRO A 332 -10.59 -11.16 3.23
CA PRO A 332 -9.83 -9.94 3.53
C PRO A 332 -10.33 -8.66 2.85
N GLY A 333 -10.77 -8.76 1.59
CA GLY A 333 -11.35 -7.62 0.86
C GLY A 333 -12.68 -7.15 1.46
N GLY A 334 -13.59 -8.08 1.72
CA GLY A 334 -14.90 -7.79 2.32
C GLY A 334 -14.78 -7.28 3.76
N LEU A 335 -13.92 -7.88 4.58
CA LEU A 335 -13.64 -7.41 5.95
C LEU A 335 -13.03 -6.02 5.93
N SER A 336 -12.03 -5.77 5.07
CA SER A 336 -11.43 -4.43 4.99
C SER A 336 -12.44 -3.38 4.52
N ALA A 337 -13.29 -3.69 3.54
CA ALA A 337 -14.34 -2.78 3.10
C ALA A 337 -15.34 -2.50 4.23
N SER A 338 -15.80 -3.56 4.91
CA SER A 338 -16.75 -3.47 6.03
C SER A 338 -16.22 -2.61 7.16
N TYR A 339 -14.95 -2.79 7.54
CA TYR A 339 -14.29 -2.00 8.56
C TYR A 339 -14.34 -0.50 8.25
N TYR A 340 -13.88 -0.10 7.06
CA TYR A 340 -13.82 1.32 6.72
C TYR A 340 -15.20 1.95 6.53
N MET A 341 -16.19 1.21 6.02
CA MET A 341 -17.55 1.71 5.93
C MET A 341 -18.18 1.88 7.33
N ALA A 342 -17.99 0.90 8.22
CA ALA A 342 -18.49 0.96 9.59
C ALA A 342 -17.86 2.10 10.40
N LEU A 343 -16.56 2.39 10.20
CA LEU A 343 -15.91 3.58 10.78
C LEU A 343 -16.54 4.92 10.38
N GLN A 344 -17.29 4.96 9.28
CA GLN A 344 -18.01 6.15 8.82
C GLN A 344 -19.47 6.16 9.29
N GLY A 345 -19.88 5.20 10.12
CA GLY A 345 -21.24 5.03 10.61
C GLY A 345 -22.22 4.43 9.63
N ILE A 346 -21.75 3.87 8.51
CA ILE A 346 -22.59 3.13 7.57
C ILE A 346 -22.93 1.78 8.19
N LYS A 347 -24.21 1.38 8.16
CA LYS A 347 -24.60 0.04 8.59
C LYS A 347 -24.15 -0.99 7.56
N VAL A 348 -23.38 -1.99 7.98
CA VAL A 348 -22.85 -3.03 7.10
C VAL A 348 -23.36 -4.40 7.53
N ASP A 349 -23.97 -5.13 6.60
CA ASP A 349 -24.29 -6.54 6.76
C ASP A 349 -23.42 -7.36 5.78
N VAL A 350 -22.73 -8.36 6.31
CA VAL A 350 -21.81 -9.23 5.56
C VAL A 350 -22.42 -10.62 5.40
N TYR A 351 -22.59 -11.07 4.17
CA TYR A 351 -23.08 -12.41 3.85
C TYR A 351 -21.92 -13.32 3.47
N GLU A 352 -21.72 -14.39 4.25
CA GLU A 352 -20.64 -15.36 4.08
C GLU A 352 -21.22 -16.74 3.80
N ALA A 353 -20.74 -17.37 2.73
CA ALA A 353 -21.18 -18.69 2.31
C ALA A 353 -20.76 -19.78 3.30
N LEU A 354 -19.57 -19.65 3.88
CA LEU A 354 -18.98 -20.60 4.81
C LEU A 354 -19.57 -20.48 6.23
N PRO A 355 -19.42 -21.52 7.07
CA PRO A 355 -19.79 -21.48 8.48
C PRO A 355 -18.87 -20.58 9.33
N VAL A 356 -17.74 -20.12 8.77
CA VAL A 356 -16.70 -19.35 9.45
C VAL A 356 -16.40 -18.07 8.68
N LEU A 357 -15.95 -17.04 9.40
CA LEU A 357 -15.51 -15.79 8.81
C LEU A 357 -14.05 -15.91 8.35
N GLY A 358 -13.71 -15.15 7.32
CA GLY A 358 -12.33 -14.95 6.88
C GLY A 358 -11.90 -15.49 5.54
N GLY A 359 -12.80 -16.18 4.86
CA GLY A 359 -12.58 -16.72 3.53
C GLY A 359 -11.24 -17.44 3.43
N ALA A 360 -10.44 -17.08 2.43
CA ALA A 360 -9.16 -17.74 2.14
C ALA A 360 -8.12 -17.67 3.27
N VAL A 361 -8.20 -16.71 4.21
CA VAL A 361 -7.28 -16.69 5.37
C VAL A 361 -7.68 -17.75 6.39
N ALA A 362 -8.98 -17.90 6.62
CA ALA A 362 -9.50 -18.90 7.54
C ALA A 362 -9.29 -20.32 6.99
N THR A 363 -9.63 -20.55 5.72
CA THR A 363 -9.68 -21.90 5.15
C THR A 363 -8.52 -22.26 4.21
N GLY A 364 -7.76 -21.29 3.73
CA GLY A 364 -6.63 -21.52 2.82
C GLY A 364 -5.26 -21.49 3.50
N VAL A 365 -5.08 -20.68 4.54
CA VAL A 365 -3.80 -20.54 5.24
C VAL A 365 -3.79 -21.41 6.50
N PRO A 366 -2.80 -22.30 6.72
CA PRO A 366 -2.74 -23.16 7.90
C PRO A 366 -2.61 -22.41 9.23
N ASN A 367 -3.07 -23.02 10.33
CA ASN A 367 -2.97 -22.45 11.68
C ASN A 367 -1.53 -22.19 12.14
N TYR A 368 -0.59 -23.02 11.69
CA TYR A 368 0.84 -22.84 11.98
C TYR A 368 1.45 -21.57 11.37
N ARG A 369 0.81 -20.97 10.35
CA ARG A 369 1.18 -19.65 9.80
C ARG A 369 0.26 -18.54 10.28
N MET A 370 -1.03 -18.83 10.37
CA MET A 370 -2.04 -17.87 10.80
C MET A 370 -2.91 -18.47 11.91
N PRO A 371 -2.53 -18.25 13.18
CA PRO A 371 -3.29 -18.72 14.31
C PRO A 371 -4.72 -18.18 14.30
N ILE A 372 -5.69 -19.07 14.52
CA ILE A 372 -7.12 -18.69 14.55
C ILE A 372 -7.40 -17.58 15.56
N VAL A 373 -6.73 -17.58 16.72
CA VAL A 373 -6.92 -16.56 17.76
C VAL A 373 -6.52 -15.18 17.27
N ALA A 374 -5.34 -15.07 16.67
CA ALA A 374 -4.85 -13.80 16.10
C ALA A 374 -5.74 -13.34 14.95
N TYR A 375 -6.28 -14.28 14.18
CA TYR A 375 -7.17 -13.96 13.08
C TYR A 375 -8.53 -13.43 13.54
N ASN A 376 -9.17 -14.13 14.49
CA ASN A 376 -10.44 -13.72 15.06
C ASN A 376 -10.32 -12.40 15.81
N HIS A 377 -9.16 -12.07 16.39
CA HIS A 377 -8.92 -10.77 17.01
C HIS A 377 -9.10 -9.60 16.03
N ASP A 378 -8.66 -9.74 14.77
CA ASP A 378 -8.91 -8.74 13.74
C ASP A 378 -10.40 -8.67 13.34
N ILE A 379 -11.14 -9.79 13.36
CA ILE A 379 -12.57 -9.83 13.02
C ILE A 379 -13.43 -9.27 14.16
N ASP A 380 -13.10 -9.59 15.41
CA ASP A 380 -13.86 -9.17 16.59
C ASP A 380 -13.87 -7.65 16.72
N MET A 381 -12.78 -6.99 16.30
CA MET A 381 -12.72 -5.54 16.10
C MET A 381 -13.81 -4.99 15.16
N LEU A 382 -14.22 -5.73 14.12
CA LEU A 382 -15.30 -5.27 13.23
C LEU A 382 -16.66 -5.41 13.91
N LYS A 383 -16.84 -6.43 14.75
CA LYS A 383 -18.08 -6.63 15.51
C LYS A 383 -18.31 -5.47 16.48
N THR A 384 -17.25 -4.92 17.09
CA THR A 384 -17.35 -3.75 17.97
C THR A 384 -17.78 -2.48 17.24
N LEU A 385 -17.63 -2.43 15.92
CA LEU A 385 -18.13 -1.34 15.06
C LEU A 385 -19.58 -1.54 14.59
N GLY A 386 -20.25 -2.62 15.02
CA GLY A 386 -21.64 -2.91 14.66
C GLY A 386 -21.83 -3.57 13.29
N VAL A 387 -20.78 -4.17 12.73
CA VAL A 387 -20.90 -4.98 11.51
C VAL A 387 -21.66 -6.28 11.82
N THR A 388 -22.74 -6.55 11.08
CA THR A 388 -23.52 -7.78 11.20
C THR A 388 -22.93 -8.84 10.27
N PHE A 389 -22.80 -10.08 10.74
CA PHE A 389 -22.34 -11.21 9.93
C PHE A 389 -23.41 -12.29 9.80
N HIS A 390 -23.63 -12.75 8.58
CA HIS A 390 -24.55 -13.83 8.21
C HIS A 390 -23.74 -14.98 7.57
N THR A 391 -23.28 -15.92 8.40
CA THR A 391 -22.58 -17.14 7.94
C THR A 391 -23.56 -18.19 7.43
N ASN A 392 -23.07 -19.20 6.70
CA ASN A 392 -23.90 -20.22 6.04
C ASN A 392 -24.94 -19.61 5.10
N TYR A 393 -24.60 -18.49 4.47
CA TYR A 393 -25.50 -17.74 3.61
C TYR A 393 -24.84 -17.55 2.23
N PRO A 394 -24.86 -18.56 1.36
CA PRO A 394 -24.38 -18.41 0.00
C PRO A 394 -25.30 -17.49 -0.79
N ILE A 395 -24.71 -16.54 -1.51
CA ILE A 395 -25.42 -15.74 -2.51
C ILE A 395 -25.51 -16.56 -3.80
N THR A 396 -26.72 -16.71 -4.30
CA THR A 396 -27.04 -17.45 -5.52
C THR A 396 -27.77 -16.52 -6.50
N LYS A 397 -27.92 -16.95 -7.75
CA LYS A 397 -28.68 -16.20 -8.76
C LYS A 397 -30.13 -15.95 -8.33
N GLU A 398 -30.72 -16.84 -7.52
CA GLU A 398 -32.10 -16.74 -7.07
C GLU A 398 -32.29 -15.68 -5.98
N ASN A 399 -31.32 -15.48 -5.09
CA ASN A 399 -31.45 -14.57 -3.95
C ASN A 399 -30.73 -13.22 -4.13
N PHE A 400 -29.80 -13.11 -5.11
CA PHE A 400 -28.97 -11.93 -5.27
C PHE A 400 -29.78 -10.64 -5.41
N LEU A 401 -30.76 -10.59 -6.31
CA LEU A 401 -31.57 -9.39 -6.55
C LEU A 401 -32.45 -9.00 -5.35
N ASP A 402 -33.01 -9.98 -4.64
CA ASP A 402 -33.79 -9.73 -3.42
C ASP A 402 -32.91 -9.10 -2.33
N ILE A 403 -31.71 -9.62 -2.16
CA ILE A 403 -30.75 -9.10 -1.19
C ILE A 403 -30.30 -7.70 -1.60
N GLU A 404 -29.82 -7.54 -2.83
CA GLU A 404 -29.36 -6.25 -3.34
C GLU A 404 -30.41 -5.15 -3.16
N SER A 405 -31.70 -5.44 -3.40
CA SER A 405 -32.80 -4.46 -3.30
C SER A 405 -33.01 -3.88 -1.90
N LYS A 406 -32.45 -4.51 -0.86
CA LYS A 406 -32.58 -4.09 0.55
C LYS A 406 -31.51 -3.09 1.01
N TYR A 407 -30.53 -2.80 0.16
CA TYR A 407 -29.35 -1.99 0.49
C TYR A 407 -29.17 -0.81 -0.46
N ASP A 408 -28.51 0.24 0.00
CA ASP A 408 -28.17 1.41 -0.83
C ASP A 408 -27.00 1.13 -1.78
N ALA A 409 -26.13 0.19 -1.42
CA ALA A 409 -25.03 -0.31 -2.25
C ALA A 409 -24.65 -1.76 -1.87
N THR A 410 -24.02 -2.47 -2.80
CA THR A 410 -23.50 -3.84 -2.59
C THR A 410 -22.04 -3.94 -3.01
N VAL A 411 -21.21 -4.62 -2.21
CA VAL A 411 -19.80 -4.92 -2.52
C VAL A 411 -19.61 -6.43 -2.65
N LEU A 412 -19.18 -6.88 -3.83
CA LEU A 412 -18.84 -8.27 -4.10
C LEU A 412 -17.37 -8.53 -3.75
N ALA A 413 -17.13 -9.40 -2.78
CA ALA A 413 -15.80 -9.78 -2.28
C ALA A 413 -15.67 -11.31 -2.13
N VAL A 414 -16.23 -12.05 -3.10
CA VAL A 414 -16.37 -13.52 -3.09
C VAL A 414 -15.05 -14.29 -3.30
N GLY A 415 -13.98 -13.62 -3.72
CA GLY A 415 -12.68 -14.23 -3.99
C GLY A 415 -12.69 -15.20 -5.18
N THR A 416 -11.71 -16.11 -5.23
CA THR A 416 -11.59 -17.15 -6.27
C THR A 416 -11.60 -18.52 -5.62
N ARG A 417 -12.76 -19.17 -5.56
CA ARG A 417 -12.97 -20.38 -4.73
C ARG A 417 -12.88 -21.70 -5.49
N LEU A 418 -12.61 -21.69 -6.80
CA LEU A 418 -12.45 -22.90 -7.60
C LEU A 418 -10.97 -23.21 -7.82
N SER A 419 -10.58 -24.50 -7.76
CA SER A 419 -9.23 -24.93 -8.15
C SER A 419 -9.14 -25.06 -9.68
N LYS A 420 -8.09 -24.50 -10.29
CA LYS A 420 -7.86 -24.68 -11.73
C LYS A 420 -7.55 -26.14 -12.08
N LYS A 421 -8.01 -26.55 -13.26
CA LYS A 421 -7.66 -27.83 -13.87
C LYS A 421 -6.18 -27.88 -14.23
N LEU A 422 -5.57 -29.07 -14.17
CA LEU A 422 -4.22 -29.33 -14.65
C LEU A 422 -4.15 -29.28 -16.18
N GLY A 423 -5.21 -29.75 -16.86
CA GLY A 423 -5.26 -29.91 -18.31
C GLY A 423 -4.50 -31.15 -18.81
N CYS A 424 -4.25 -32.13 -17.95
CA CYS A 424 -3.58 -33.39 -18.32
C CYS A 424 -4.59 -34.42 -18.88
N ILE A 425 -4.06 -35.47 -19.51
CA ILE A 425 -4.85 -36.60 -19.99
C ILE A 425 -5.47 -37.35 -18.80
N ASN A 426 -6.73 -37.77 -18.94
CA ASN A 426 -7.50 -38.48 -17.92
C ASN A 426 -7.66 -37.71 -16.59
N GLU A 427 -7.68 -36.37 -16.63
CA GLU A 427 -8.02 -35.56 -15.47
C GLU A 427 -9.50 -35.70 -15.10
N ASP A 428 -9.78 -36.36 -13.98
CA ASP A 428 -11.13 -36.55 -13.44
C ASP A 428 -11.16 -36.25 -11.94
N PHE A 429 -12.02 -35.29 -11.57
CA PHE A 429 -12.19 -34.78 -10.22
C PHE A 429 -12.92 -35.76 -9.30
N SER A 430 -13.55 -36.80 -9.86
CA SER A 430 -14.27 -37.83 -9.10
C SER A 430 -13.38 -38.99 -8.64
N LEU A 431 -12.13 -39.06 -9.12
CA LEU A 431 -11.20 -40.14 -8.76
C LEU A 431 -10.85 -40.12 -7.27
N GLU A 432 -10.88 -41.29 -6.63
CA GLU A 432 -10.37 -41.45 -5.28
C GLU A 432 -8.86 -41.15 -5.27
N GLY A 433 -8.43 -40.24 -4.41
CA GLY A 433 -7.05 -39.76 -4.36
C GLY A 433 -6.77 -38.49 -5.17
N TYR A 434 -7.72 -38.00 -5.98
CA TYR A 434 -7.61 -36.67 -6.60
C TYR A 434 -8.23 -35.61 -5.69
N LEU A 435 -7.40 -34.78 -5.06
CA LEU A 435 -7.84 -33.79 -4.08
C LEU A 435 -7.53 -32.37 -4.58
N PRO A 436 -8.52 -31.59 -5.07
CA PRO A 436 -8.28 -30.20 -5.44
C PRO A 436 -7.78 -29.38 -4.25
N ALA A 437 -6.71 -28.58 -4.44
CA ALA A 437 -6.01 -27.93 -3.32
C ALA A 437 -6.93 -27.07 -2.43
N ILE A 438 -7.88 -26.32 -3.01
CA ILE A 438 -8.78 -25.48 -2.20
C ILE A 438 -9.69 -26.31 -1.31
N LYS A 439 -10.30 -27.38 -1.84
CA LYS A 439 -11.13 -28.27 -1.02
C LYS A 439 -10.30 -28.99 0.05
N PHE A 440 -9.12 -29.49 -0.32
CA PHE A 440 -8.22 -30.12 0.65
C PHE A 440 -7.86 -29.18 1.79
N MET A 441 -7.46 -27.94 1.48
CA MET A 441 -7.12 -26.94 2.49
C MET A 441 -8.32 -26.52 3.33
N ASP A 442 -9.51 -26.39 2.73
CA ASP A 442 -10.75 -26.15 3.47
C ASP A 442 -10.97 -27.25 4.52
N HIS A 443 -10.91 -28.52 4.13
CA HIS A 443 -11.06 -29.66 5.05
C HIS A 443 -10.05 -29.63 6.19
N VAL A 444 -8.77 -29.43 5.88
CA VAL A 444 -7.70 -29.37 6.90
C VAL A 444 -7.95 -28.24 7.89
N ASN A 445 -8.22 -27.04 7.39
CA ASN A 445 -8.36 -25.86 8.25
C ASN A 445 -9.69 -25.82 9.02
N LEU A 446 -10.81 -26.25 8.43
CA LEU A 446 -12.09 -26.33 9.14
C LEU A 446 -12.05 -27.39 10.25
N ALA A 447 -11.35 -28.50 10.02
CA ALA A 447 -11.12 -29.51 11.05
C ALA A 447 -10.18 -29.01 12.15
N GLU A 448 -8.98 -28.54 11.79
CA GLU A 448 -7.93 -28.24 12.76
C GLU A 448 -8.17 -26.94 13.53
N LYS A 449 -8.62 -25.87 12.87
CA LYS A 449 -8.83 -24.57 13.54
C LYS A 449 -10.16 -24.47 14.25
N PHE A 450 -11.20 -25.05 13.67
CA PHE A 450 -12.59 -24.82 14.09
C PHE A 450 -13.29 -26.08 14.62
N GLY A 451 -12.71 -27.28 14.47
CA GLY A 451 -13.31 -28.53 14.92
C GLY A 451 -14.63 -28.87 14.20
N LEU A 452 -14.84 -28.36 12.98
CA LEU A 452 -16.09 -28.53 12.23
C LEU A 452 -16.11 -29.79 11.36
N GLU A 453 -14.94 -30.38 11.10
CA GLU A 453 -14.77 -31.53 10.24
C GLU A 453 -13.73 -32.50 10.82
N SER A 454 -13.64 -33.71 10.24
CA SER A 454 -12.58 -34.66 10.57
C SER A 454 -11.28 -34.31 9.86
N ILE A 455 -10.17 -34.30 10.58
CA ILE A 455 -8.83 -34.09 10.01
C ILE A 455 -8.53 -35.22 8.99
N PRO A 456 -8.11 -34.90 7.75
CA PRO A 456 -7.71 -35.92 6.77
C PRO A 456 -6.52 -36.75 7.26
N ASP A 457 -6.61 -38.08 7.19
CA ASP A 457 -5.51 -38.98 7.53
C ASP A 457 -4.73 -39.39 6.28
N LEU A 458 -3.46 -38.95 6.21
CA LEU A 458 -2.55 -39.29 5.10
C LEU A 458 -1.54 -40.38 5.50
N THR A 459 -1.71 -41.03 6.65
CA THR A 459 -0.81 -42.06 7.15
C THR A 459 -0.55 -43.15 6.11
N GLY A 460 0.73 -43.36 5.81
CA GLY A 460 1.16 -44.39 4.85
C GLY A 460 1.00 -44.03 3.36
N LYS A 461 0.42 -42.86 3.03
CA LYS A 461 0.16 -42.42 1.65
C LYS A 461 1.34 -41.69 1.04
N ASN A 462 1.60 -41.94 -0.24
CA ASN A 462 2.52 -41.14 -1.06
C ASN A 462 1.73 -40.04 -1.76
N VAL A 463 2.03 -38.78 -1.45
CA VAL A 463 1.30 -37.60 -1.94
C VAL A 463 2.15 -36.85 -2.95
N VAL A 464 1.54 -36.51 -4.09
CA VAL A 464 2.13 -35.65 -5.11
C VAL A 464 1.33 -34.35 -5.23
N CYS A 465 1.97 -33.23 -4.91
CA CYS A 465 1.40 -31.90 -5.11
C CYS A 465 1.94 -31.30 -6.42
N ILE A 466 1.11 -30.64 -7.21
CA ILE A 466 1.50 -29.99 -8.47
C ILE A 466 1.30 -28.49 -8.33
N GLY A 467 2.39 -27.71 -8.30
CA GLY A 467 2.29 -26.26 -8.11
C GLY A 467 3.62 -25.58 -7.80
N GLY A 468 3.57 -24.26 -7.62
CA GLY A 468 4.74 -23.46 -7.25
C GLY A 468 4.39 -22.05 -6.79
N GLY A 469 3.31 -21.95 -6.00
CA GLY A 469 2.84 -20.72 -5.34
C GLY A 469 2.60 -20.96 -3.85
N PHE A 470 2.17 -19.93 -3.11
CA PHE A 470 1.99 -20.01 -1.66
C PHE A 470 1.07 -21.15 -1.23
N THR A 471 -0.08 -21.33 -1.90
CA THR A 471 -1.01 -22.43 -1.63
C THR A 471 -0.33 -23.80 -1.72
N SER A 472 0.55 -23.99 -2.70
CA SER A 472 1.23 -25.28 -2.86
C SER A 472 2.22 -25.55 -1.72
N MET A 473 2.88 -24.52 -1.17
CA MET A 473 3.75 -24.66 -0.01
C MET A 473 2.96 -25.05 1.24
N ASP A 474 1.82 -24.40 1.46
CA ASP A 474 0.93 -24.73 2.57
C ASP A 474 0.40 -26.17 2.46
N VAL A 475 -0.01 -26.59 1.25
CA VAL A 475 -0.48 -27.96 0.98
C VAL A 475 0.58 -28.99 1.37
N VAL A 476 1.81 -28.88 0.86
CA VAL A 476 2.83 -29.92 1.11
C VAL A 476 3.23 -30.00 2.57
N ARG A 477 3.32 -28.85 3.25
CA ARG A 477 3.66 -28.77 4.68
C ARG A 477 2.52 -29.29 5.56
N CYS A 478 1.26 -29.08 5.17
CA CYS A 478 0.12 -29.75 5.79
C CYS A 478 0.19 -31.26 5.60
N CYS A 479 0.51 -31.76 4.39
CA CYS A 479 0.60 -33.20 4.16
C CYS A 479 1.62 -33.90 5.07
N ILE A 480 2.76 -33.26 5.34
CA ILE A 480 3.75 -33.76 6.31
C ILE A 480 3.15 -33.88 7.72
N ARG A 481 2.45 -32.83 8.18
CA ARG A 481 1.78 -32.78 9.50
C ARG A 481 0.66 -33.81 9.64
N LEU A 482 0.07 -34.22 8.52
CA LEU A 482 -0.96 -35.27 8.43
C LEU A 482 -0.36 -36.68 8.25
N ASN A 483 0.93 -36.86 8.56
CA ASN A 483 1.64 -38.14 8.55
C ASN A 483 1.76 -38.82 7.17
N ALA A 484 1.76 -38.05 6.08
CA ALA A 484 2.06 -38.60 4.75
C ALA A 484 3.40 -39.35 4.76
N LYS A 485 3.44 -40.54 4.14
CA LYS A 485 4.66 -41.36 4.04
C LYS A 485 5.74 -40.65 3.22
N SER A 486 5.34 -39.97 2.16
CA SER A 486 6.21 -39.12 1.36
C SER A 486 5.41 -38.01 0.70
N VAL A 487 6.00 -36.82 0.59
CA VAL A 487 5.41 -35.67 -0.11
C VAL A 487 6.37 -35.21 -1.18
N ILE A 488 5.90 -35.18 -2.43
CA ILE A 488 6.66 -34.72 -3.59
C ILE A 488 5.94 -33.53 -4.22
N MET A 489 6.65 -32.45 -4.46
CA MET A 489 6.20 -31.29 -5.22
C MET A 489 6.70 -31.40 -6.67
N LEU A 490 5.79 -31.56 -7.63
CA LEU A 490 6.10 -31.41 -9.05
C LEU A 490 5.95 -29.94 -9.44
N TYR A 491 7.02 -29.37 -9.99
CA TYR A 491 6.99 -28.01 -10.50
C TYR A 491 7.58 -27.93 -11.91
N ARG A 492 6.82 -27.34 -12.85
CA ARG A 492 7.21 -27.25 -14.26
C ARG A 492 8.37 -26.30 -14.55
N ARG A 493 8.91 -25.59 -13.54
CA ARG A 493 10.05 -24.66 -13.68
C ARG A 493 11.13 -24.99 -12.67
N ASP A 494 12.19 -24.19 -12.69
CA ASP A 494 13.35 -24.34 -11.83
C ASP A 494 13.13 -23.83 -10.39
N GLU A 495 14.08 -24.15 -9.53
CA GLU A 495 14.13 -23.76 -8.12
C GLU A 495 14.17 -22.24 -7.94
N ALA A 496 14.94 -21.52 -8.76
CA ALA A 496 15.00 -20.06 -8.71
C ALA A 496 13.61 -19.43 -8.96
N THR A 497 12.81 -20.01 -9.87
CA THR A 497 11.46 -19.51 -10.13
C THR A 497 10.49 -19.80 -8.99
N ILE A 498 10.56 -20.96 -8.33
CA ILE A 498 9.65 -21.26 -7.22
C ILE A 498 9.91 -20.31 -6.04
N ILE A 499 11.18 -20.10 -5.68
CA ILE A 499 11.60 -19.18 -4.61
C ILE A 499 11.10 -17.76 -4.90
N LYS A 500 11.18 -17.32 -6.16
CA LYS A 500 10.69 -15.99 -6.57
C LYS A 500 9.17 -15.84 -6.47
N ASN A 501 8.40 -16.92 -6.70
CA ASN A 501 6.94 -16.88 -6.68
C ASN A 501 6.36 -17.05 -5.27
N THR A 502 7.10 -17.64 -4.34
CA THR A 502 6.71 -17.81 -2.93
C THR A 502 7.55 -16.86 -2.07
N SER A 503 8.57 -17.38 -1.42
CA SER A 503 9.66 -16.65 -0.80
C SER A 503 10.80 -17.64 -0.52
N SER A 504 11.97 -17.13 -0.14
CA SER A 504 13.07 -17.98 0.30
C SER A 504 12.67 -18.80 1.53
N GLU A 505 12.01 -18.18 2.50
CA GLU A 505 11.62 -18.76 3.77
C GLU A 505 10.63 -19.91 3.57
N GLU A 506 9.57 -19.72 2.79
CA GLU A 506 8.55 -20.75 2.55
C GLU A 506 9.13 -21.99 1.86
N TYR A 507 10.06 -21.79 0.91
CA TYR A 507 10.72 -22.89 0.21
C TYR A 507 11.64 -23.69 1.15
N HIS A 508 12.57 -23.03 1.84
CA HIS A 508 13.54 -23.71 2.70
C HIS A 508 12.86 -24.40 3.87
N GLU A 509 11.82 -23.79 4.46
CA GLU A 509 11.08 -24.43 5.54
C GLU A 509 10.39 -25.73 5.10
N ALA A 510 9.87 -25.78 3.87
CA ALA A 510 9.29 -27.00 3.31
C ALA A 510 10.34 -28.08 3.06
N VAL A 511 11.54 -27.71 2.57
CA VAL A 511 12.66 -28.64 2.39
C VAL A 511 13.12 -29.22 3.75
N GLU A 512 13.28 -28.36 4.76
CA GLU A 512 13.67 -28.76 6.13
C GLU A 512 12.65 -29.70 6.79
N GLU A 513 11.36 -29.56 6.45
CA GLU A 513 10.28 -30.44 6.92
C GLU A 513 10.20 -31.77 6.15
N GLY A 514 10.99 -31.95 5.08
CA GLY A 514 11.12 -33.20 4.34
C GLY A 514 10.37 -33.27 3.01
N VAL A 515 9.88 -32.15 2.47
CA VAL A 515 9.27 -32.09 1.14
C VAL A 515 10.32 -32.30 0.06
N LYS A 516 10.07 -33.23 -0.86
CA LYS A 516 10.93 -33.45 -2.03
C LYS A 516 10.43 -32.62 -3.20
N PHE A 517 11.33 -31.94 -3.90
CA PHE A 517 10.99 -31.15 -5.08
C PHE A 517 11.48 -31.86 -6.34
N ASP A 518 10.60 -31.96 -7.33
CA ASP A 518 10.95 -32.40 -8.67
C ASP A 518 10.66 -31.29 -9.68
N PHE A 519 11.73 -30.62 -10.08
CA PHE A 519 11.69 -29.47 -10.96
C PHE A 519 11.68 -29.85 -12.44
N LEU A 520 11.24 -28.89 -13.26
CA LEU A 520 11.09 -29.05 -14.70
C LEU A 520 10.24 -30.28 -15.06
N SER A 521 9.17 -30.50 -14.28
CA SER A 521 8.27 -31.64 -14.39
C SER A 521 6.82 -31.19 -14.53
N ALA A 522 6.07 -31.80 -15.44
CA ALA A 522 4.62 -31.61 -15.55
C ALA A 522 3.90 -32.95 -15.73
N VAL A 523 2.68 -33.05 -15.22
CA VAL A 523 1.86 -34.25 -15.35
C VAL A 523 1.29 -34.32 -16.77
N HIS A 524 1.61 -35.41 -17.47
CA HIS A 524 1.08 -35.73 -18.79
C HIS A 524 -0.27 -36.45 -18.69
N GLU A 525 -0.33 -37.47 -17.83
CA GLU A 525 -1.49 -38.35 -17.67
C GLU A 525 -1.64 -38.80 -16.22
N ILE A 526 -2.89 -38.82 -15.74
CA ILE A 526 -3.25 -39.47 -14.48
C ILE A 526 -3.64 -40.92 -14.78
N VAL A 527 -2.91 -41.86 -14.20
CA VAL A 527 -3.21 -43.29 -14.32
C VAL A 527 -4.02 -43.72 -13.10
N SER A 528 -5.21 -44.23 -13.36
CA SER A 528 -6.13 -44.73 -12.33
C SER A 528 -6.48 -46.20 -12.57
N GLU A 529 -6.80 -46.90 -11.48
CA GLU A 529 -7.26 -48.28 -11.47
C GLU A 529 -8.50 -48.36 -10.56
N ASN A 530 -9.60 -48.95 -11.06
CA ASN A 530 -10.88 -49.06 -10.33
C ASN A 530 -11.40 -47.71 -9.77
N GLY A 531 -11.20 -46.61 -10.50
CA GLY A 531 -11.63 -45.27 -10.07
C GLY A 531 -10.70 -44.59 -9.05
N LYS A 532 -9.52 -45.15 -8.78
CA LYS A 532 -8.55 -44.64 -7.81
C LYS A 532 -7.23 -44.28 -8.47
N VAL A 533 -6.62 -43.16 -8.06
CA VAL A 533 -5.29 -42.74 -8.50
C VAL A 533 -4.25 -43.79 -8.10
N ARG A 534 -3.39 -44.18 -9.06
CA ARG A 534 -2.31 -45.16 -8.85
C ARG A 534 -0.92 -44.60 -9.15
N SER A 535 -0.81 -43.80 -10.22
CA SER A 535 0.45 -43.20 -10.63
C SER A 535 0.25 -42.04 -11.60
N LEU A 536 1.31 -41.28 -11.86
CA LEU A 536 1.35 -40.20 -12.84
C LEU A 536 2.39 -40.50 -13.91
N LYS A 537 2.04 -40.26 -15.18
CA LYS A 537 3.05 -40.11 -16.22
C LYS A 537 3.51 -38.65 -16.21
N VAL A 538 4.79 -38.45 -15.99
CA VAL A 538 5.41 -37.13 -15.82
C VAL A 538 6.34 -36.86 -17.00
N ASP A 539 6.14 -35.74 -17.66
CA ASP A 539 7.03 -35.23 -18.69
C ASP A 539 8.13 -34.36 -18.05
N LYS A 540 9.35 -34.50 -18.56
CA LYS A 540 10.50 -33.68 -18.17
C LYS A 540 10.78 -32.60 -19.20
N PHE A 541 11.25 -31.45 -18.74
CA PHE A 541 11.53 -30.29 -19.57
C PHE A 541 12.97 -29.80 -19.37
N GLU A 542 13.50 -29.14 -20.39
CA GLU A 542 14.66 -28.25 -20.28
C GLU A 542 14.22 -26.80 -20.41
N LEU A 543 14.85 -25.91 -19.62
CA LEU A 543 14.59 -24.48 -19.69
C LEU A 543 15.56 -23.83 -20.69
N LYS A 544 15.06 -23.45 -21.86
CA LYS A 544 15.84 -22.67 -22.83
C LYS A 544 15.67 -21.19 -22.59
N LYS A 545 16.79 -20.48 -22.43
CA LYS A 545 16.79 -19.02 -22.42
C LYS A 545 16.48 -18.54 -23.84
N VAL A 546 15.42 -17.76 -23.98
CA VAL A 546 15.02 -17.15 -25.25
C VAL A 546 15.14 -15.64 -25.09
N GLU A 547 15.74 -14.98 -26.08
CA GLU A 547 15.87 -13.53 -26.11
C GLU A 547 14.48 -12.87 -26.06
N GLY A 548 14.28 -11.93 -25.12
CA GLY A 548 12.98 -11.28 -24.92
C GLY A 548 11.96 -12.05 -24.06
N SER A 549 12.26 -13.28 -23.62
CA SER A 549 11.45 -14.00 -22.62
C SER A 549 12.18 -14.09 -21.29
N PRO A 550 11.85 -13.25 -20.29
CA PRO A 550 12.44 -13.33 -18.95
C PRO A 550 12.21 -14.68 -18.26
N LYS A 551 11.17 -15.38 -18.71
CA LYS A 551 10.74 -16.69 -18.20
C LYS A 551 11.42 -17.85 -18.94
N GLY A 552 12.08 -17.64 -20.08
CA GLY A 552 12.52 -18.72 -20.95
C GLY A 552 11.37 -19.57 -21.50
N GLU A 553 11.72 -20.54 -22.33
CA GLU A 553 10.82 -21.51 -22.93
C GLU A 553 11.06 -22.91 -22.33
N LEU A 554 9.98 -23.65 -22.10
CA LEU A 554 10.04 -25.03 -21.63
C LEU A 554 9.99 -25.95 -22.85
N VAL A 555 11.06 -26.70 -23.08
CA VAL A 555 11.13 -27.67 -24.18
C VAL A 555 11.05 -29.08 -23.59
N PRO A 556 10.11 -29.93 -24.03
CA PRO A 556 10.03 -31.32 -23.58
C PRO A 556 11.33 -32.08 -23.90
N LEU A 557 11.79 -32.90 -22.96
CA LEU A 557 12.87 -33.85 -23.18
C LEU A 557 12.28 -35.14 -23.77
N GLU A 558 12.52 -35.40 -25.05
CA GLU A 558 12.07 -36.63 -25.70
C GLU A 558 12.61 -37.87 -24.98
N GLY A 559 11.71 -38.78 -24.59
CA GLY A 559 12.04 -39.98 -23.82
C GLY A 559 12.50 -39.73 -22.38
N GLY A 560 12.49 -38.47 -21.91
CA GLY A 560 12.90 -38.10 -20.55
C GLY A 560 11.79 -38.22 -19.50
N GLY A 561 10.56 -38.53 -19.91
CA GLY A 561 9.43 -38.74 -19.01
C GLY A 561 9.53 -40.06 -18.22
N TYR A 562 8.80 -40.15 -17.12
CA TYR A 562 8.81 -41.31 -16.24
C TYR A 562 7.45 -41.52 -15.56
N THR A 563 7.26 -42.68 -14.93
CA THR A 563 6.06 -42.97 -14.12
C THR A 563 6.37 -42.79 -12.64
N LEU A 564 5.56 -41.99 -11.96
CA LEU A 564 5.65 -41.72 -10.53
C LEU A 564 4.47 -42.37 -9.80
N GLU A 565 4.72 -43.38 -8.98
CA GLU A 565 3.68 -43.98 -8.14
C GLU A 565 3.21 -43.02 -7.05
N CYS A 566 1.89 -42.90 -6.89
CA CYS A 566 1.30 -42.07 -5.84
C CYS A 566 -0.11 -42.53 -5.49
N ASP A 567 -0.50 -42.33 -4.22
CA ASP A 567 -1.85 -42.62 -3.75
C ASP A 567 -2.76 -41.38 -3.85
N ILE A 568 -2.17 -40.19 -3.78
CA ILE A 568 -2.88 -38.92 -3.75
C ILE A 568 -2.21 -37.90 -4.66
N VAL A 569 -3.02 -37.21 -5.46
CA VAL A 569 -2.64 -36.04 -6.26
C VAL A 569 -3.36 -34.79 -5.76
N ILE A 570 -2.60 -33.72 -5.54
CA ILE A 570 -3.11 -32.41 -5.12
C ILE A 570 -2.71 -31.33 -6.12
N PRO A 571 -3.59 -30.96 -7.06
CA PRO A 571 -3.38 -29.83 -7.96
C PRO A 571 -3.47 -28.49 -7.22
N ALA A 572 -2.37 -27.75 -7.17
CA ALA A 572 -2.24 -26.43 -6.55
C ALA A 572 -1.71 -25.39 -7.56
N VAL A 573 -2.25 -25.41 -8.78
CA VAL A 573 -1.71 -24.64 -9.93
C VAL A 573 -2.25 -23.21 -10.04
N SER A 574 -3.46 -22.92 -9.53
CA SER A 574 -4.05 -21.58 -9.32
C SER A 574 -5.51 -21.72 -8.86
N GLN A 575 -6.24 -20.60 -8.81
CA GLN A 575 -7.65 -20.52 -8.44
C GLN A 575 -8.46 -19.72 -9.48
N GLU A 576 -9.76 -19.92 -9.52
CA GLU A 576 -10.72 -19.23 -10.39
C GLU A 576 -11.96 -18.76 -9.63
N LEU A 577 -12.61 -17.73 -10.16
CA LEU A 577 -13.88 -17.22 -9.66
C LEU A 577 -14.96 -18.28 -9.87
N ASP A 578 -15.75 -18.55 -8.83
CA ASP A 578 -17.05 -19.20 -9.02
C ASP A 578 -18.07 -18.14 -9.42
N ALA A 579 -18.38 -18.07 -10.71
CA ALA A 579 -19.34 -17.11 -11.26
C ALA A 579 -20.78 -17.64 -11.29
N SER A 580 -21.07 -18.80 -10.69
CA SER A 580 -22.40 -19.45 -10.76
C SER A 580 -23.53 -18.62 -10.14
N PHE A 581 -23.19 -17.68 -9.26
CA PHE A 581 -24.15 -16.75 -8.64
C PHE A 581 -24.52 -15.56 -9.54
N LEU A 582 -23.78 -15.32 -10.63
CA LEU A 582 -24.03 -14.22 -11.55
C LEU A 582 -24.91 -14.67 -12.71
N ASP A 583 -25.95 -13.89 -12.99
CA ASP A 583 -26.76 -14.01 -14.20
C ASP A 583 -26.48 -12.84 -15.15
N GLU A 584 -26.51 -13.08 -16.46
CA GLU A 584 -26.27 -12.04 -17.48
C GLU A 584 -27.25 -10.86 -17.33
N SER A 585 -28.49 -11.12 -16.90
CA SER A 585 -29.52 -10.10 -16.68
C SER A 585 -29.19 -9.12 -15.56
N PHE A 586 -28.22 -9.44 -14.68
CA PHE A 586 -27.82 -8.54 -13.59
C PHE A 586 -27.02 -7.36 -14.13
N GLY A 587 -26.36 -7.48 -15.28
CA GLY A 587 -25.56 -6.40 -15.85
C GLY A 587 -24.25 -6.10 -15.10
N ILE A 588 -23.69 -7.08 -14.41
CA ILE A 588 -22.37 -6.98 -13.73
C ILE A 588 -21.23 -7.36 -14.69
N GLY A 589 -21.41 -8.42 -15.48
CA GLY A 589 -20.43 -8.86 -16.48
C GLY A 589 -19.18 -9.53 -15.92
N LEU A 590 -18.46 -10.23 -16.81
CA LEU A 590 -17.17 -10.87 -16.53
C LEU A 590 -16.15 -10.40 -17.57
N THR A 591 -14.90 -10.27 -17.15
CA THR A 591 -13.78 -10.00 -18.04
C THR A 591 -13.38 -11.24 -18.85
N LYS A 592 -12.54 -11.06 -19.86
CA LYS A 592 -11.93 -12.17 -20.62
C LYS A 592 -11.10 -13.14 -19.76
N ARG A 593 -10.69 -12.73 -18.56
CA ARG A 593 -9.95 -13.58 -17.60
C ARG A 593 -10.87 -14.34 -16.64
N HIS A 594 -12.19 -14.27 -16.86
CA HIS A 594 -13.20 -14.89 -16.00
C HIS A 594 -13.14 -14.33 -14.55
N THR A 595 -12.98 -13.01 -14.43
CA THR A 595 -13.10 -12.23 -13.19
C THR A 595 -14.26 -11.25 -13.32
N ILE A 596 -14.78 -10.69 -12.22
CA ILE A 596 -15.84 -9.67 -12.27
C ILE A 596 -15.34 -8.45 -13.04
N ASP A 597 -16.17 -7.93 -13.95
CA ASP A 597 -15.88 -6.71 -14.69
C ASP A 597 -16.10 -5.49 -13.79
N ALA A 598 -15.02 -4.97 -13.22
CA ALA A 598 -15.02 -3.79 -12.37
C ALA A 598 -13.90 -2.84 -12.80
N ASP A 599 -14.16 -1.54 -12.67
CA ASP A 599 -13.15 -0.52 -12.94
C ASP A 599 -11.91 -0.72 -12.04
N PRO A 600 -10.68 -0.74 -12.58
CA PRO A 600 -9.48 -1.07 -11.82
C PRO A 600 -9.08 -0.03 -10.77
N HIS A 601 -9.67 1.17 -10.77
CA HIS A 601 -9.37 2.24 -9.83
C HIS A 601 -10.50 2.48 -8.82
N SER A 602 -11.74 2.54 -9.30
CA SER A 602 -12.92 2.82 -8.48
C SER A 602 -13.61 1.55 -7.97
N PHE A 603 -13.32 0.39 -8.56
CA PHE A 603 -13.95 -0.89 -8.23
C PHE A 603 -15.46 -0.94 -8.48
N SER A 604 -16.02 0.01 -9.22
CA SER A 604 -17.43 -0.01 -9.65
C SER A 604 -17.65 -1.01 -10.78
N THR A 605 -18.75 -1.75 -10.70
CA THR A 605 -19.20 -2.60 -11.81
C THR A 605 -20.08 -1.80 -12.78
N PRO A 606 -20.40 -2.31 -13.99
CA PRO A 606 -21.39 -1.70 -14.89
C PRO A 606 -22.78 -1.58 -14.26
N ARG A 607 -23.12 -2.41 -13.27
CA ARG A 607 -24.38 -2.31 -12.51
C ARG A 607 -24.28 -1.20 -11.46
N LYS A 608 -25.11 -0.17 -11.61
CA LYS A 608 -25.16 0.97 -10.67
C LYS A 608 -25.42 0.51 -9.24
N GLY A 609 -24.63 1.00 -8.28
CA GLY A 609 -24.74 0.65 -6.87
C GLY A 609 -24.04 -0.66 -6.49
N VAL A 610 -23.47 -1.40 -7.46
CA VAL A 610 -22.72 -2.63 -7.21
C VAL A 610 -21.24 -2.42 -7.52
N PHE A 611 -20.40 -2.81 -6.56
CA PHE A 611 -18.95 -2.70 -6.59
C PHE A 611 -18.34 -4.08 -6.36
N ALA A 612 -17.07 -4.29 -6.71
CA ALA A 612 -16.38 -5.55 -6.49
C ALA A 612 -14.91 -5.34 -6.10
N CYS A 613 -14.39 -6.14 -5.17
CA CYS A 613 -12.99 -6.01 -4.72
C CYS A 613 -12.37 -7.37 -4.34
N GLY A 614 -11.04 -7.41 -4.30
CA GLY A 614 -10.27 -8.60 -3.95
C GLY A 614 -10.03 -9.53 -5.14
N ASP A 615 -9.82 -10.81 -4.85
CA ASP A 615 -9.38 -11.78 -5.85
C ASP A 615 -10.42 -12.03 -6.95
N CYS A 616 -11.71 -11.80 -6.67
CA CYS A 616 -12.77 -11.92 -7.70
C CYS A 616 -12.66 -10.87 -8.82
N VAL A 617 -11.92 -9.78 -8.60
CA VAL A 617 -11.63 -8.76 -9.62
C VAL A 617 -10.24 -8.98 -10.21
N SER A 618 -9.25 -9.21 -9.35
CA SER A 618 -7.82 -9.19 -9.74
C SER A 618 -7.28 -10.55 -10.20
N GLY A 619 -8.00 -11.63 -9.90
CA GLY A 619 -7.45 -12.97 -9.81
C GLY A 619 -6.74 -13.20 -8.46
N PRO A 620 -6.33 -14.45 -8.16
CA PRO A 620 -5.72 -14.79 -6.88
C PRO A 620 -4.35 -14.12 -6.74
N LEU A 621 -4.28 -13.02 -5.97
CA LEU A 621 -3.05 -12.29 -5.70
C LEU A 621 -2.60 -12.53 -4.25
N THR A 622 -2.56 -11.47 -3.44
CA THR A 622 -2.05 -11.50 -2.07
C THR A 622 -3.09 -10.90 -1.14
N ILE A 623 -3.09 -11.33 0.12
CA ILE A 623 -4.03 -10.84 1.14
C ILE A 623 -3.96 -9.31 1.27
N VAL A 624 -2.75 -8.73 1.26
CA VAL A 624 -2.55 -7.28 1.34
C VAL A 624 -3.14 -6.53 0.14
N ASN A 625 -3.17 -7.15 -1.05
CA ASN A 625 -3.86 -6.60 -2.20
C ASN A 625 -5.37 -6.52 -1.96
N ALA A 626 -5.99 -7.60 -1.50
CA ALA A 626 -7.43 -7.60 -1.19
C ALA A 626 -7.77 -6.56 -0.10
N VAL A 627 -6.94 -6.41 0.93
CA VAL A 627 -7.10 -5.37 1.96
C VAL A 627 -7.02 -3.96 1.35
N GLY A 628 -6.04 -3.68 0.49
CA GLY A 628 -5.91 -2.39 -0.18
C GLY A 628 -7.12 -2.05 -1.05
N GLN A 629 -7.65 -3.03 -1.80
CA GLN A 629 -8.85 -2.86 -2.61
C GLN A 629 -10.10 -2.66 -1.74
N GLY A 630 -10.21 -3.38 -0.63
CA GLY A 630 -11.27 -3.18 0.36
C GLY A 630 -11.32 -1.76 0.92
N ARG A 631 -10.15 -1.16 1.21
CA ARG A 631 -10.06 0.26 1.59
C ARG A 631 -10.54 1.19 0.47
N ARG A 632 -10.05 0.97 -0.76
CA ARG A 632 -10.39 1.83 -1.90
C ARG A 632 -11.89 1.76 -2.22
N VAL A 633 -12.47 0.57 -2.26
CA VAL A 633 -13.90 0.41 -2.56
C VAL A 633 -14.78 1.05 -1.48
N ALA A 634 -14.41 0.94 -0.19
CA ALA A 634 -15.15 1.59 0.89
C ALA A 634 -15.21 3.12 0.73
N ASN A 635 -14.10 3.75 0.35
CA ASN A 635 -14.05 5.19 0.08
C ASN A 635 -14.90 5.59 -1.13
N VAL A 636 -14.90 4.78 -2.19
CA VAL A 636 -15.71 5.01 -3.39
C VAL A 636 -17.20 4.87 -3.08
N VAL A 637 -17.58 3.79 -2.37
CA VAL A 637 -18.95 3.56 -1.92
C VAL A 637 -19.43 4.71 -1.05
N LYS A 638 -18.62 5.18 -0.09
CA LYS A 638 -18.95 6.34 0.73
C LYS A 638 -19.35 7.56 -0.13
N ARG A 639 -18.52 7.91 -1.11
CA ARG A 639 -18.79 9.06 -1.99
C ARG A 639 -20.04 8.84 -2.83
N TYR A 640 -20.18 7.65 -3.41
CA TYR A 640 -21.39 7.26 -4.15
C TYR A 640 -22.67 7.39 -3.29
N LEU A 641 -22.64 7.02 -2.01
CA LEU A 641 -23.77 7.16 -1.10
C LEU A 641 -24.12 8.61 -0.75
N LEU A 642 -23.13 9.51 -0.80
CA LEU A 642 -23.30 10.94 -0.49
C LEU A 642 -23.85 11.73 -1.69
N ASP A 643 -23.28 11.56 -2.88
CA ASP A 643 -23.56 12.41 -4.04
C ASP A 643 -24.02 11.64 -5.30
N GLY A 644 -24.10 10.31 -5.23
CA GLY A 644 -24.48 9.45 -6.35
C GLY A 644 -23.39 9.26 -7.41
N GLN A 645 -22.18 9.77 -7.20
CA GLN A 645 -21.09 9.76 -8.18
C GLN A 645 -20.01 8.74 -7.84
N ILE A 646 -19.50 8.07 -8.87
CA ILE A 646 -18.29 7.26 -8.78
C ILE A 646 -17.10 8.18 -9.06
N SER A 647 -16.42 8.59 -8.01
CA SER A 647 -15.26 9.49 -8.10
C SER A 647 -13.99 8.86 -7.51
N LEU A 648 -12.88 9.60 -7.51
CA LEU A 648 -11.70 9.32 -6.70
C LEU A 648 -11.33 10.61 -5.96
N SER A 649 -10.86 10.49 -4.72
CA SER A 649 -10.24 11.60 -4.02
C SER A 649 -8.89 11.95 -4.64
N ASP A 650 -8.38 13.14 -4.34
CA ASP A 650 -7.08 13.54 -4.88
C ASP A 650 -5.93 12.71 -4.29
N ASP A 651 -6.05 12.24 -3.05
CA ASP A 651 -5.07 11.33 -2.46
C ASP A 651 -5.02 9.98 -3.20
N GLU A 652 -6.18 9.44 -3.57
CA GLU A 652 -6.32 8.20 -4.35
C GLU A 652 -5.75 8.36 -5.78
N LYS A 653 -5.97 9.52 -6.42
CA LYS A 653 -5.36 9.83 -7.72
C LYS A 653 -3.83 9.97 -7.61
N MET A 654 -3.34 10.52 -6.50
CA MET A 654 -1.91 10.63 -6.25
C MET A 654 -1.28 9.25 -5.97
N GLU A 655 -1.97 8.31 -5.31
CA GLU A 655 -1.54 6.91 -5.19
C GLU A 655 -1.34 6.27 -6.58
N ASP A 656 -2.34 6.43 -7.45
CA ASP A 656 -2.31 5.86 -8.80
C ASP A 656 -1.19 6.49 -9.65
N LEU A 657 -1.01 7.82 -9.57
CA LEU A 657 0.08 8.53 -10.24
C LEU A 657 1.46 8.08 -9.74
N LEU A 658 1.65 7.96 -8.42
CA LEU A 658 2.95 7.61 -7.85
C LEU A 658 3.36 6.18 -8.23
N LYS A 659 2.39 5.27 -8.30
CA LYS A 659 2.59 3.91 -8.80
C LYS A 659 3.09 3.90 -10.25
N ASP A 660 2.54 4.75 -11.10
CA ASP A 660 2.95 4.89 -12.51
C ASP A 660 4.32 5.57 -12.66
N VAL A 661 4.61 6.57 -11.81
CA VAL A 661 5.91 7.27 -11.78
C VAL A 661 7.03 6.36 -11.27
N GLY A 662 6.72 5.48 -10.31
CA GLY A 662 7.70 4.61 -9.65
C GLY A 662 8.47 5.36 -8.56
N VAL A 663 8.14 5.10 -7.29
CA VAL A 663 8.77 5.78 -6.15
C VAL A 663 10.14 5.19 -5.79
N TYR A 664 10.35 3.89 -6.09
CA TYR A 664 11.60 3.19 -5.81
C TYR A 664 12.54 3.21 -7.02
N ASP A 665 13.79 3.57 -6.78
CA ASP A 665 14.89 3.50 -7.74
C ASP A 665 16.11 2.87 -7.07
N SER A 666 16.51 1.69 -7.55
CA SER A 666 17.65 0.93 -7.02
C SER A 666 19.02 1.50 -7.45
N SER A 667 19.06 2.34 -8.48
CA SER A 667 20.30 2.98 -8.94
C SER A 667 20.72 4.16 -8.06
N ARG A 668 19.82 4.62 -7.20
CA ARG A 668 20.02 5.82 -6.39
C ARG A 668 20.90 5.57 -5.18
N GLU A 669 22.02 6.29 -5.13
CA GLU A 669 22.96 6.23 -4.01
C GLU A 669 22.31 6.60 -2.65
N VAL A 670 22.74 5.90 -1.60
CA VAL A 670 22.39 6.17 -0.21
C VAL A 670 23.50 7.01 0.43
N ILE A 671 23.25 8.31 0.59
CA ILE A 671 24.24 9.28 1.10
C ILE A 671 24.07 9.46 2.62
N GLY A 672 25.16 9.56 3.38
CA GLY A 672 25.12 9.97 4.80
C GLY A 672 24.47 8.94 5.74
N TRP A 673 24.43 7.68 5.32
CA TRP A 673 24.07 6.54 6.15
C TRP A 673 25.22 5.53 6.18
N MET A 674 25.46 4.95 7.34
CA MET A 674 26.44 3.88 7.51
C MET A 674 25.74 2.53 7.48
N LYS A 675 26.45 1.51 7.01
CA LYS A 675 26.03 0.12 7.19
C LYS A 675 25.77 -0.12 8.68
N GLY A 676 24.63 -0.71 8.98
CA GLY A 676 24.22 -0.97 10.35
C GLY A 676 24.45 -2.42 10.75
N ASP A 677 23.84 -2.78 11.87
CA ASP A 677 23.77 -4.18 12.30
C ASP A 677 23.02 -5.04 11.28
N LYS A 678 23.28 -6.35 11.37
CA LYS A 678 22.57 -7.38 10.61
C LYS A 678 21.06 -7.28 10.82
N ARG A 679 20.30 -7.65 9.80
CA ARG A 679 18.85 -7.76 9.88
C ARG A 679 18.43 -8.68 11.03
N ALA A 680 17.45 -8.24 11.82
CA ALA A 680 16.85 -9.11 12.82
C ALA A 680 15.92 -10.14 12.16
N HIS A 681 16.04 -11.39 12.59
CA HIS A 681 15.21 -12.50 12.14
C HIS A 681 14.45 -13.06 13.34
N SER A 682 13.18 -13.39 13.12
CA SER A 682 12.34 -14.00 14.15
C SER A 682 12.77 -15.44 14.41
N ASP A 683 12.71 -15.83 15.68
CA ASP A 683 12.88 -17.22 16.06
C ASP A 683 11.73 -18.06 15.49
N LYS A 684 12.07 -19.28 15.08
CA LYS A 684 11.13 -20.24 14.50
C LYS A 684 11.13 -21.53 15.29
N LEU A 685 10.00 -22.20 15.29
CA LEU A 685 9.86 -23.54 15.84
C LEU A 685 10.75 -24.52 15.06
N GLU A 686 11.48 -25.37 15.79
CA GLU A 686 12.45 -26.31 15.20
C GLU A 686 11.80 -27.27 14.20
N PRO A 687 12.43 -27.58 13.06
CA PRO A 687 11.88 -28.45 12.01
C PRO A 687 11.31 -29.77 12.53
N SER A 688 12.03 -30.43 13.44
CA SER A 688 11.64 -31.73 14.01
C SER A 688 10.36 -31.70 14.84
N PHE A 689 9.98 -30.51 15.34
CA PHE A 689 8.77 -30.30 16.13
C PHE A 689 7.66 -29.72 15.25
N ARG A 690 7.93 -28.67 14.46
CA ARG A 690 6.90 -28.04 13.62
C ARG A 690 6.32 -28.96 12.55
N ALA A 691 7.07 -29.98 12.10
CA ALA A 691 6.57 -30.97 11.15
C ALA A 691 5.46 -31.88 11.73
N LYS A 692 5.22 -31.86 13.05
CA LYS A 692 4.33 -32.79 13.76
C LYS A 692 3.10 -32.14 14.39
N ASN A 693 2.92 -30.83 14.23
CA ASN A 693 1.79 -30.10 14.80
C ASN A 693 1.45 -28.87 13.96
N PHE A 694 0.37 -28.21 14.34
CA PHE A 694 -0.12 -26.99 13.72
C PHE A 694 0.10 -25.74 14.60
N GLU A 695 1.03 -25.80 15.56
CA GLU A 695 1.40 -24.65 16.39
C GLU A 695 2.09 -23.56 15.54
N GLU A 696 1.96 -22.30 15.97
CA GLU A 696 2.55 -21.16 15.26
C GLU A 696 4.06 -21.34 15.10
N VAL A 697 4.54 -21.33 13.85
CA VAL A 697 5.96 -21.58 13.54
C VAL A 697 6.84 -20.37 13.77
N ASN A 698 6.35 -19.18 13.42
CA ASN A 698 7.12 -17.94 13.53
C ASN A 698 6.67 -17.19 14.79
N PHE A 699 7.56 -17.00 15.75
CA PHE A 699 7.23 -16.31 17.01
C PHE A 699 7.22 -14.78 16.90
N GLY A 700 7.70 -14.24 15.78
CA GLY A 700 7.94 -12.82 15.61
C GLY A 700 9.21 -12.35 16.30
N LEU A 701 9.53 -11.07 16.13
CA LEU A 701 10.65 -10.45 16.82
C LEU A 701 10.28 -10.19 18.28
N ASP A 702 11.20 -10.52 19.20
CA ASP A 702 11.09 -10.06 20.57
C ASP A 702 11.17 -8.51 20.63
N ARG A 703 10.78 -7.92 21.77
CA ARG A 703 10.73 -6.45 21.90
C ARG A 703 12.09 -5.79 21.69
N LYS A 704 13.17 -6.41 22.14
CA LYS A 704 14.52 -5.84 22.09
C LYS A 704 15.01 -5.82 20.64
N ASP A 705 14.84 -6.93 19.93
CA ASP A 705 15.24 -7.08 18.54
C ASP A 705 14.33 -6.28 17.61
N ALA A 706 13.03 -6.21 17.89
CA ALA A 706 12.12 -5.32 17.18
C ALA A 706 12.53 -3.84 17.28
N ILE A 707 12.88 -3.36 18.48
CA ILE A 707 13.34 -1.97 18.67
C ILE A 707 14.66 -1.75 17.93
N LYS A 708 15.60 -2.69 18.04
CA LYS A 708 16.91 -2.62 17.36
C LYS A 708 16.75 -2.59 15.84
N GLU A 709 15.91 -3.46 15.29
CA GLU A 709 15.59 -3.52 13.87
C GLU A 709 14.90 -2.23 13.40
N ALA A 710 13.96 -1.70 14.18
CA ALA A 710 13.30 -0.44 13.88
C ALA A 710 14.26 0.77 13.86
N GLN A 711 15.38 0.72 14.61
CA GLN A 711 16.43 1.75 14.56
C GLN A 711 17.20 1.77 13.24
N ARG A 712 17.21 0.68 12.46
CA ARG A 712 17.83 0.62 11.13
C ARG A 712 17.02 1.40 10.08
N CYS A 713 15.75 1.72 10.32
CA CYS A 713 14.92 2.41 9.34
C CYS A 713 15.42 3.83 9.02
N MET A 714 15.66 4.10 7.73
CA MET A 714 16.18 5.38 7.24
C MET A 714 15.11 6.48 7.09
N ARG A 715 13.82 6.14 7.29
CA ARG A 715 12.68 7.05 7.11
C ARG A 715 12.68 7.71 5.74
N CYS A 716 12.60 6.86 4.72
CA CYS A 716 12.64 7.25 3.32
C CYS A 716 11.36 7.92 2.82
N TYR A 717 10.78 8.84 3.61
CA TYR A 717 9.68 9.65 3.13
C TYR A 717 10.12 10.52 1.97
N TYR A 718 9.17 10.79 1.10
CA TYR A 718 9.23 11.77 0.03
C TYR A 718 7.95 12.59 0.03
N ILE A 719 8.07 13.76 -0.55
CA ILE A 719 6.95 14.65 -0.84
C ILE A 719 6.84 14.76 -2.35
N SER A 720 5.61 14.60 -2.84
CA SER A 720 5.20 14.84 -4.21
C SER A 720 4.12 15.92 -4.23
N MET A 721 4.11 16.73 -5.28
CA MET A 721 3.10 17.76 -5.47
C MET A 721 2.80 17.96 -6.95
N CYS A 722 1.52 17.88 -7.29
CA CYS A 722 0.98 18.26 -8.59
C CYS A 722 0.46 19.69 -8.54
N VAL A 723 0.72 20.43 -9.62
CA VAL A 723 0.12 21.74 -9.89
C VAL A 723 -0.91 21.54 -11.00
N VAL A 724 -2.14 21.96 -10.75
CA VAL A 724 -3.25 21.85 -11.71
C VAL A 724 -3.96 23.17 -11.94
#